data_AF-A0A8T4CA13-F1
#
_entry.id   AF-A0A8T4CA13-F1
#
_cell.length_a   1.000
_cell.length_b   1.000
_cell.length_c   1.000
_cell.angle_alpha   90.00
_cell.angle_beta   90.00
_cell.angle_gamma   90.00
#
_symmetry.space_group_name_H-M   'P 1'
#
loop_
_entity.id
_entity.type
_entity.pdbx_description
1 polymer ?
#
loop_
_entity_poly.entity_id
_entity_poly.type
_entity_poly.pdbx_seq_one_letter_code
_entity_poly.pdbx_strand_id
1 'polypeptide(L)'
;MDLKRGLLFAAVAAMVMTSFSGLVAGAGADTGAPAGSSGISWKPVVPVKSAAIVGYDPNSYADDYAYLAAVPSATFYSGSSDRLYSYPVLFYQPETDLPDEDKVLNPGQGVRYFAEDWMTYCGGSLDRVQFINLPGGKAGEAMSALNLTAAPKGQSVLPVRNPFATARDIALTNWESSQEAVVAVVKEDYPAATLKTKGTVNGTIPSSYKVQTRSITGDKDVGITPTYHNFTVDEPVKYIQAHMDWSGTVGALDPITQRGKDPDLALYDWQLGQCSASSNWNVLSGVGEDCGSYVYHWGDWGFAVTYMPTKAMSDDETGLTGLLPVPPPAPAPEQGAPQDPPSRPTTAQYTIDYTLMPGMEVTLKDKTCYFARDASFTLSWSGDAKLGIAIIGPEGAEISYDATGVSPQQVNLEELGEGQYKVAVVKLADSSSDADWKLEYSWKQNRTRLEGDCLAGAANAAVLASLRNAPLLYARPDGVPGETLEALDTLGVTRVHLVDLNSHGGDATLKGLTGHRSLFQPKIDATRYTSYKSVYDRITGITKTTSAVFTTIDPWSYWKVGGSGPAGEEPKGLFIGPAALAAAHHGTPVLVADNAGNLSCAKAWYNKFWLDAYPSRAPPSVSCMALTARSIYKHLGDIGLDRPGKENITTVADQFDIGSAWDRALVGGANAGRIMGSPVDAAYWVARCALYQAVIFANPATDPEGVDMVTGTESILPPGPEVAGVRTIEGIPTHVTAPVVQTWVSYQHRFNERASKYWRTNYVTATGITPYWDPSDNPIDEGVNAAYGQTGQYWPDITTSEVVPFYVEKAGYSSVYSTNFDDTMDNLNKGTIMWLEVMHGGNRGSGVVGFWRDDFRHNEKNPWRGYEASGSTREPDTYAMSKLVGFDMHRSVSEYDRDGVIIAILNQEETVSKNGYDFDNALENVHSMGFNGGSCLIANTYMHLTMVRHGSVFQVIDPWLTSWYASFAMATFARGIAQGMSIGECYSEGIKHVGIEYLTGQWWWDIYENVIYYGDPKIKAWSPANAWAEPLPLKAGSVVDGHAPFGADRHPAAIGSTLALEIALFGGLALVVAAAVILRWRKIRVRDLPSRARKQRA
;
A
#
# COMPACT_ATOMS: atom_id res chain seq x y z
N MET A 1 62.96 -38.84 48.46
CA MET A 1 61.56 -38.36 48.55
C MET A 1 61.61 -37.04 49.32
N ASP A 2 60.66 -36.12 49.10
CA ASP A 2 60.51 -34.85 49.84
C ASP A 2 61.39 -33.64 49.49
N LEU A 3 61.42 -33.25 48.21
CA LEU A 3 61.54 -31.82 47.86
C LEU A 3 60.96 -31.44 46.48
N LYS A 4 60.58 -32.43 45.66
CA LYS A 4 60.11 -32.24 44.28
C LYS A 4 58.58 -32.34 44.09
N ARG A 5 57.80 -32.54 45.16
CA ARG A 5 56.32 -32.58 45.10
C ARG A 5 55.64 -31.30 45.58
N GLY A 6 56.33 -30.43 46.33
CA GLY A 6 55.77 -29.18 46.85
C GLY A 6 55.82 -27.99 45.88
N LEU A 7 56.84 -27.89 45.03
CA LEU A 7 57.03 -26.73 44.13
C LEU A 7 56.19 -26.78 42.85
N LEU A 8 55.70 -27.95 42.45
CA LEU A 8 54.80 -28.08 41.28
C LEU A 8 53.33 -27.81 41.64
N PHE A 9 52.94 -27.99 42.91
CA PHE A 9 51.59 -27.67 43.39
C PHE A 9 51.41 -26.19 43.73
N ALA A 10 52.48 -25.48 44.14
CA ALA A 10 52.40 -24.04 44.42
C ALA A 10 52.33 -23.18 43.15
N ALA A 11 52.97 -23.59 42.03
CA ALA A 11 52.90 -22.86 40.76
C ALA A 11 51.58 -23.08 40.00
N VAL A 12 50.92 -24.23 40.19
CA VAL A 12 49.60 -24.51 39.60
C VAL A 12 48.46 -23.94 40.47
N ALA A 13 48.63 -23.86 41.79
CA ALA A 13 47.66 -23.17 42.66
C ALA A 13 47.68 -21.64 42.52
N ALA A 14 48.84 -21.03 42.20
CA ALA A 14 48.95 -19.59 41.96
C ALA A 14 48.45 -19.15 40.56
N MET A 15 48.37 -20.05 39.59
CA MET A 15 47.73 -19.80 38.27
C MET A 15 46.23 -20.12 38.24
N VAL A 16 45.68 -20.75 39.29
CA VAL A 16 44.25 -21.10 39.40
C VAL A 16 43.48 -20.16 40.35
N MET A 17 44.13 -19.14 40.92
CA MET A 17 43.50 -18.10 41.76
C MET A 17 43.53 -16.69 41.16
N THR A 18 43.54 -16.57 39.83
CA THR A 18 43.29 -15.29 39.11
C THR A 18 42.18 -15.43 38.08
N SER A 19 41.10 -16.10 38.46
CA SER A 19 39.81 -16.03 37.79
C SER A 19 38.75 -16.07 38.87
N PHE A 20 38.27 -14.92 39.34
CA PHE A 20 36.90 -14.70 39.85
C PHE A 20 36.80 -13.31 40.48
N SER A 21 36.72 -12.28 39.63
CA SER A 21 35.97 -11.04 39.88
C SER A 21 36.11 -10.12 38.67
N GLY A 22 35.75 -10.62 37.49
CA GLY A 22 35.23 -9.73 36.45
C GLY A 22 33.83 -9.39 36.91
N LEU A 23 33.65 -8.22 37.52
CA LEU A 23 32.34 -7.64 37.75
C LEU A 23 31.55 -7.79 36.44
N VAL A 24 30.49 -8.61 36.45
CA VAL A 24 29.35 -8.36 35.60
C VAL A 24 28.81 -7.03 36.12
N ALA A 25 29.31 -5.94 35.55
CA ALA A 25 28.59 -4.69 35.56
C ALA A 25 27.32 -4.99 34.76
N GLY A 26 26.26 -5.39 35.45
CA GLY A 26 24.93 -5.20 34.91
C GLY A 26 24.87 -3.72 34.58
N ALA A 27 24.82 -3.40 33.28
CA ALA A 27 24.41 -2.08 32.84
C ALA A 27 23.10 -1.81 33.59
N GLY A 28 23.14 -0.82 34.48
CA GLY A 28 22.00 -0.44 35.28
C GLY A 28 20.83 -0.21 34.33
N ALA A 29 19.67 -0.77 34.67
CA ALA A 29 18.42 -0.41 34.03
C ALA A 29 18.33 1.12 34.02
N ASP A 30 18.23 1.71 32.83
CA ASP A 30 17.91 3.12 32.71
C ASP A 30 16.44 3.28 33.11
N THR A 31 16.23 3.39 34.42
CA THR A 31 14.92 3.57 35.06
C THR A 31 14.31 4.95 34.77
N GLY A 32 14.93 5.74 33.86
CA GLY A 32 14.51 7.08 33.45
C GLY A 32 14.21 7.25 31.95
N ALA A 33 14.12 6.18 31.15
CA ALA A 33 13.74 6.31 29.74
C ALA A 33 12.31 6.85 29.58
N PRO A 34 12.03 7.73 28.60
CA PRO A 34 10.68 8.22 28.34
C PRO A 34 9.66 7.10 28.14
N ALA A 35 8.40 7.38 28.48
CA ALA A 35 7.32 6.40 28.36
C ALA A 35 7.06 5.95 26.92
N GLY A 36 7.43 6.76 25.91
CA GLY A 36 7.17 6.53 24.50
C GLY A 36 5.68 6.72 24.12
N SER A 37 5.41 6.75 22.82
CA SER A 37 4.08 6.96 22.24
C SER A 37 3.60 5.74 21.47
N SER A 38 2.30 5.44 21.57
CA SER A 38 1.64 4.36 20.83
C SER A 38 1.20 4.87 19.45
N GLY A 39 1.95 4.50 18.40
CA GLY A 39 1.59 4.77 17.00
C GLY A 39 1.33 3.48 16.22
N ILE A 40 1.80 3.43 14.98
CA ILE A 40 1.70 2.23 14.13
C ILE A 40 2.48 1.03 14.69
N SER A 41 3.39 1.28 15.63
CA SER A 41 4.35 0.28 16.10
C SER A 41 3.74 -0.77 17.03
N TRP A 42 4.34 -1.96 17.11
CA TRP A 42 3.90 -3.05 18.00
C TRP A 42 4.22 -2.79 19.49
N LYS A 43 5.07 -1.80 19.78
CA LYS A 43 5.41 -1.29 21.12
C LYS A 43 5.46 0.24 21.11
N PRO A 44 5.34 0.90 22.28
CA PRO A 44 5.52 2.34 22.38
C PRO A 44 6.92 2.76 21.91
N VAL A 45 6.98 3.83 21.11
CA VAL A 45 8.20 4.35 20.49
C VAL A 45 8.71 5.55 21.27
N VAL A 46 10.00 5.55 21.60
CA VAL A 46 10.75 6.70 22.09
C VAL A 46 11.56 7.26 20.92
N PRO A 47 11.24 8.47 20.43
CA PRO A 47 12.03 9.07 19.36
C PRO A 47 13.46 9.37 19.82
N VAL A 48 14.43 9.25 18.93
CA VAL A 48 15.82 9.63 19.17
C VAL A 48 16.14 10.79 18.24
N LYS A 49 16.73 11.89 18.72
CA LYS A 49 17.10 13.06 17.89
C LYS A 49 18.31 12.77 16.98
N SER A 50 18.17 11.77 16.13
CA SER A 50 19.17 11.28 15.20
C SER A 50 18.58 11.19 13.78
N ALA A 51 19.41 10.95 12.77
CA ALA A 51 18.97 10.54 11.43
C ALA A 51 20.05 9.69 10.75
N ALA A 52 19.64 8.70 9.96
CA ALA A 52 20.53 8.00 9.02
C ALA A 52 20.14 8.36 7.59
N ILE A 53 21.11 8.87 6.83
CA ILE A 53 20.93 9.33 5.45
C ILE A 53 21.78 8.46 4.53
N VAL A 54 21.14 7.65 3.70
CA VAL A 54 21.77 6.72 2.75
C VAL A 54 21.69 7.31 1.35
N GLY A 55 22.83 7.55 0.68
CA GLY A 55 22.83 7.96 -0.71
C GLY A 55 22.19 6.90 -1.61
N TYR A 56 21.15 7.27 -2.34
CA TYR A 56 20.44 6.39 -3.27
C TYR A 56 21.30 6.10 -4.52
N ASP A 57 21.37 4.83 -4.94
CA ASP A 57 22.06 4.41 -6.16
C ASP A 57 21.22 3.37 -6.94
N PRO A 58 20.48 3.78 -7.99
CA PRO A 58 19.59 2.88 -8.73
C PRO A 58 20.32 1.78 -9.53
N ASN A 59 21.66 1.77 -9.53
CA ASN A 59 22.48 0.82 -10.27
C ASN A 59 23.29 -0.11 -9.35
N SER A 60 23.12 -0.03 -8.03
CA SER A 60 23.83 -0.83 -7.03
C SER A 60 22.86 -1.46 -6.03
N TYR A 61 23.23 -2.59 -5.42
CA TYR A 61 22.51 -3.11 -4.23
C TYR A 61 23.15 -2.61 -2.93
N ALA A 62 24.25 -1.85 -3.02
CA ALA A 62 25.07 -1.53 -1.87
C ALA A 62 24.39 -0.50 -0.95
N ASP A 63 23.60 0.40 -1.50
CA ASP A 63 22.72 1.33 -0.79
C ASP A 63 21.52 0.62 -0.15
N ASP A 64 20.88 -0.34 -0.82
CA ASP A 64 19.85 -1.20 -0.22
C ASP A 64 20.38 -1.96 1.00
N TYR A 65 21.54 -2.62 0.87
CA TYR A 65 22.17 -3.32 2.00
C TYR A 65 22.62 -2.36 3.11
N ALA A 66 23.06 -1.15 2.76
CA ALA A 66 23.39 -0.12 3.73
C ALA A 66 22.14 0.34 4.50
N TYR A 67 21.03 0.57 3.79
CA TYR A 67 19.74 0.94 4.38
C TYR A 67 19.26 -0.17 5.31
N LEU A 68 19.25 -1.43 4.86
CA LEU A 68 18.87 -2.59 5.67
C LEU A 68 19.74 -2.76 6.92
N ALA A 69 21.05 -2.53 6.83
CA ALA A 69 21.95 -2.57 7.99
C ALA A 69 21.73 -1.38 8.95
N ALA A 70 21.26 -0.24 8.44
CA ALA A 70 20.91 0.92 9.24
C ALA A 70 19.57 0.76 9.98
N VAL A 71 18.60 0.00 9.44
CA VAL A 71 17.29 -0.24 10.08
C VAL A 71 17.41 -0.65 11.56
N PRO A 72 18.17 -1.70 11.96
CA PRO A 72 18.28 -2.08 13.37
C PRO A 72 19.12 -1.13 14.23
N SER A 73 19.91 -0.23 13.61
CA SER A 73 20.55 0.88 14.34
C SER A 73 19.56 1.99 14.66
N ALA A 74 18.60 2.19 13.76
CA ALA A 74 17.61 3.24 13.83
C ALA A 74 16.40 2.86 14.66
N THR A 75 15.86 1.65 14.46
CA THR A 75 14.66 1.14 15.11
C THR A 75 14.98 -0.15 15.83
N PHE A 76 14.94 -0.15 17.16
CA PHE A 76 15.30 -1.33 17.95
C PHE A 76 14.49 -1.46 19.24
N TYR A 77 14.24 -2.72 19.64
CA TYR A 77 13.50 -3.05 20.85
C TYR A 77 14.42 -3.35 22.03
N SER A 78 14.25 -2.61 23.12
CA SER A 78 14.93 -2.87 24.39
C SER A 78 14.04 -3.71 25.31
N GLY A 79 14.52 -4.91 25.64
CA GLY A 79 13.83 -5.77 26.61
C GLY A 79 13.90 -5.26 28.05
N SER A 80 14.86 -4.39 28.38
CA SER A 80 15.01 -3.82 29.73
C SER A 80 14.03 -2.69 30.02
N SER A 81 13.69 -1.88 28.99
CA SER A 81 12.70 -0.81 29.08
C SER A 81 11.31 -1.18 28.52
N ASP A 82 11.20 -2.31 27.80
CA ASP A 82 10.01 -2.70 27.04
C ASP A 82 9.55 -1.59 26.06
N ARG A 83 10.51 -1.00 25.35
CA ARG A 83 10.29 0.12 24.41
C ARG A 83 10.99 -0.10 23.08
N LEU A 84 10.44 0.51 22.03
CA LEU A 84 11.15 0.76 20.78
C LEU A 84 11.81 2.12 20.85
N TYR A 85 13.04 2.21 20.38
CA TYR A 85 13.72 3.49 20.11
C TYR A 85 13.79 3.64 18.60
N SER A 86 13.48 4.83 18.08
CA SER A 86 13.42 5.05 16.64
C SER A 86 13.90 6.44 16.21
N TYR A 87 14.56 6.50 15.06
CA TYR A 87 14.87 7.70 14.30
C TYR A 87 14.80 7.41 12.80
N PRO A 88 14.67 8.42 11.91
CA PRO A 88 14.45 8.16 10.49
C PRO A 88 15.69 7.56 9.80
N VAL A 89 15.43 6.59 8.91
CA VAL A 89 16.37 6.12 7.89
C VAL A 89 15.84 6.58 6.53
N LEU A 90 16.59 7.39 5.82
CA LEU A 90 16.17 8.00 4.57
C LEU A 90 17.11 7.60 3.45
N PHE A 91 16.56 7.37 2.26
CA PHE A 91 17.35 7.53 1.04
C PHE A 91 17.49 9.01 0.72
N TYR A 92 18.65 9.39 0.18
CA TYR A 92 18.93 10.74 -0.26
C TYR A 92 19.25 10.77 -1.75
N GLN A 93 18.47 11.56 -2.45
CA GLN A 93 18.71 12.04 -3.79
C GLN A 93 18.55 13.57 -3.75
N PRO A 94 19.45 14.34 -4.38
CA PRO A 94 19.32 15.79 -4.42
C PRO A 94 18.04 16.19 -5.15
N GLU A 95 17.43 17.29 -4.71
CA GLU A 95 16.36 17.93 -5.47
C GLU A 95 16.92 18.45 -6.81
N THR A 96 16.21 18.16 -7.89
CA THR A 96 16.61 18.54 -9.25
C THR A 96 15.48 19.26 -9.96
N ASP A 97 15.80 20.38 -10.58
CA ASP A 97 14.90 21.06 -11.52
C ASP A 97 14.83 20.22 -12.80
N LEU A 98 13.66 19.60 -13.04
CA LEU A 98 13.42 18.67 -14.13
C LEU A 98 12.32 19.23 -15.05
N PRO A 99 12.33 18.88 -16.35
CA PRO A 99 11.21 19.17 -17.24
C PRO A 99 9.89 18.62 -16.69
N ASP A 100 8.77 19.24 -17.07
CA ASP A 100 7.42 18.89 -16.58
C ASP A 100 7.07 17.40 -16.72
N GLU A 101 7.49 16.74 -17.80
CA GLU A 101 7.26 15.30 -18.02
C GLU A 101 8.03 14.39 -17.05
N ASP A 102 9.12 14.89 -16.47
CA ASP A 102 10.05 14.13 -15.62
C ASP A 102 9.94 14.51 -14.13
N LYS A 103 9.03 15.42 -13.73
CA LYS A 103 8.90 15.85 -12.33
C LYS A 103 8.64 14.71 -11.33
N VAL A 104 8.03 13.61 -11.76
CA VAL A 104 7.88 12.38 -10.96
C VAL A 104 9.21 11.75 -10.55
N LEU A 105 10.32 12.11 -11.19
CA LEU A 105 11.68 11.66 -10.87
C LEU A 105 12.43 12.59 -9.90
N ASN A 106 11.74 13.56 -9.27
CA ASN A 106 12.31 14.47 -8.26
C ASN A 106 11.85 14.14 -6.80
N PRO A 107 12.22 12.98 -6.21
CA PRO A 107 11.81 12.64 -4.86
C PRO A 107 12.52 13.47 -3.77
N GLY A 108 13.59 14.19 -4.13
CA GLY A 108 14.39 14.99 -3.18
C GLY A 108 13.59 16.06 -2.44
N GLN A 109 12.55 16.62 -3.08
CA GLN A 109 11.62 17.57 -2.47
C GLN A 109 10.93 16.98 -1.24
N GLY A 110 10.46 15.73 -1.31
CA GLY A 110 9.81 15.04 -0.20
C GLY A 110 10.75 14.72 0.96
N VAL A 111 12.01 14.40 0.66
CA VAL A 111 13.05 14.21 1.68
C VAL A 111 13.31 15.52 2.42
N ARG A 112 13.35 16.66 1.71
CA ARG A 112 13.54 17.99 2.29
C ARG A 112 12.39 18.36 3.25
N TYR A 113 11.14 18.26 2.81
CA TYR A 113 10.00 18.59 3.68
C TYR A 113 9.87 17.65 4.88
N PHE A 114 10.20 16.36 4.74
CA PHE A 114 10.32 15.48 5.90
C PHE A 114 11.43 15.92 6.87
N ALA A 115 12.60 16.30 6.34
CA ALA A 115 13.71 16.77 7.17
C ALA A 115 13.36 18.06 7.93
N GLU A 116 12.62 18.99 7.33
CA GLU A 116 12.12 20.20 7.98
C GLU A 116 11.22 19.88 9.19
N ASP A 117 10.27 18.96 9.04
CA ASP A 117 9.38 18.54 10.13
C ASP A 117 10.18 17.87 11.26
N TRP A 118 11.11 16.98 10.89
CA TRP A 118 11.94 16.29 11.86
C TRP A 118 12.86 17.23 12.63
N MET A 119 13.45 18.21 11.95
CA MET A 119 14.28 19.26 12.56
C MET A 119 13.46 20.14 13.50
N THR A 120 12.22 20.47 13.12
CA THR A 120 11.30 21.26 13.95
C THR A 120 11.00 20.52 15.26
N TYR A 121 10.57 19.26 15.19
CA TYR A 121 10.39 18.41 16.38
C TYR A 121 11.68 18.26 17.22
N CYS A 122 12.83 18.16 16.56
CA CYS A 122 14.12 18.09 17.26
C CYS A 122 14.55 19.42 17.92
N GLY A 123 13.82 20.52 17.74
CA GLY A 123 14.15 21.84 18.27
C GLY A 123 15.29 22.53 17.50
N GLY A 124 15.38 22.28 16.19
CA GLY A 124 16.34 22.91 15.28
C GLY A 124 17.74 22.29 15.25
N SER A 125 18.01 21.23 16.02
CA SER A 125 19.28 20.50 15.96
C SER A 125 19.15 19.03 16.32
N LEU A 126 19.80 18.16 15.54
CA LEU A 126 20.01 16.75 15.84
C LEU A 126 21.18 16.56 16.80
N ASP A 127 21.06 15.59 17.70
CA ASP A 127 22.19 15.09 18.48
C ASP A 127 23.15 14.30 17.59
N ARG A 128 22.63 13.64 16.54
CA ARG A 128 23.45 12.91 15.57
C ARG A 128 22.86 12.88 14.15
N VAL A 129 23.73 12.85 13.14
CA VAL A 129 23.42 12.43 11.78
C VAL A 129 24.50 11.48 11.25
N GLN A 130 24.06 10.35 10.70
CA GLN A 130 24.93 9.36 10.06
C GLN A 130 24.68 9.37 8.55
N PHE A 131 25.68 9.82 7.78
CA PHE A 131 25.68 9.75 6.33
C PHE A 131 26.34 8.45 5.88
N ILE A 132 25.65 7.71 5.00
CA ILE A 132 26.09 6.44 4.44
C ILE A 132 25.99 6.57 2.92
N ASN A 133 26.95 6.02 2.18
CA ASN A 133 26.99 6.10 0.71
C ASN A 133 27.08 7.53 0.14
N LEU A 134 27.64 8.48 0.90
CA LEU A 134 27.80 9.88 0.47
C LEU A 134 29.26 10.34 0.55
N PRO A 135 30.17 9.75 -0.25
CA PRO A 135 31.59 10.08 -0.21
C PRO A 135 31.89 11.45 -0.86
N GLY A 136 33.12 11.93 -0.68
CA GLY A 136 33.69 13.00 -1.53
C GLY A 136 33.05 14.39 -1.37
N GLY A 137 32.49 14.71 -0.20
CA GLY A 137 31.84 16.01 0.06
C GLY A 137 30.31 15.99 -0.07
N LYS A 138 29.74 14.94 -0.69
CA LYS A 138 28.28 14.79 -0.85
C LYS A 138 27.50 14.78 0.47
N ALA A 139 28.11 14.33 1.57
CA ALA A 139 27.51 14.44 2.89
C ALA A 139 27.28 15.90 3.32
N GLY A 140 28.21 16.81 2.99
CA GLY A 140 28.06 18.25 3.26
C GLY A 140 27.02 18.90 2.34
N GLU A 141 26.92 18.45 1.09
CA GLU A 141 25.86 18.85 0.16
C GLU A 141 24.49 18.42 0.68
N ALA A 142 24.34 17.16 1.09
CA ALA A 142 23.10 16.64 1.69
C ALA A 142 22.72 17.39 2.96
N MET A 143 23.68 17.64 3.85
CA MET A 143 23.48 18.43 5.05
C MET A 143 22.95 19.84 4.74
N SER A 144 23.51 20.49 3.72
CA SER A 144 23.09 21.84 3.31
C SER A 144 21.71 21.82 2.63
N ALA A 145 21.48 20.89 1.70
CA ALA A 145 20.24 20.77 0.94
C ALA A 145 19.03 20.43 1.82
N LEU A 146 19.23 19.61 2.85
CA LEU A 146 18.19 19.23 3.81
C LEU A 146 18.11 20.17 5.03
N ASN A 147 18.88 21.27 5.03
CA ASN A 147 18.98 22.21 6.16
C ASN A 147 19.24 21.53 7.52
N LEU A 148 20.03 20.46 7.52
CA LEU A 148 20.32 19.70 8.73
C LEU A 148 21.36 20.42 9.58
N THR A 149 21.05 20.56 10.87
CA THR A 149 22.01 21.02 11.88
C THR A 149 22.21 19.91 12.89
N ALA A 150 23.47 19.56 13.16
CA ALA A 150 23.82 18.53 14.14
C ALA A 150 24.85 19.05 15.14
N ALA A 151 24.88 18.46 16.34
CA ALA A 151 25.90 18.75 17.34
C ALA A 151 27.33 18.61 16.75
N PRO A 152 28.33 19.40 17.20
CA PRO A 152 29.67 19.43 16.58
C PRO A 152 30.43 18.10 16.48
N LYS A 153 30.07 17.11 17.30
CA LYS A 153 30.62 15.74 17.27
C LYS A 153 29.61 14.69 16.80
N GLY A 154 28.40 15.10 16.45
CA GLY A 154 27.28 14.24 16.08
C GLY A 154 27.25 13.84 14.60
N GLN A 155 28.29 14.12 13.82
CA GLN A 155 28.32 13.77 12.39
C GLN A 155 29.25 12.57 12.14
N SER A 156 28.74 11.55 11.46
CA SER A 156 29.56 10.44 10.96
C SER A 156 29.31 10.21 9.47
N VAL A 157 30.38 10.06 8.69
CA VAL A 157 30.32 9.76 7.25
C VAL A 157 30.96 8.40 7.01
N LEU A 158 30.15 7.43 6.59
CA LEU A 158 30.56 6.06 6.32
C LEU A 158 30.61 5.82 4.80
N PRO A 159 31.77 5.48 4.23
CA PRO A 159 31.86 5.16 2.82
C PRO A 159 31.23 3.78 2.56
N VAL A 160 30.44 3.66 1.50
CA VAL A 160 30.04 2.34 1.00
C VAL A 160 31.17 1.77 0.17
N ARG A 161 31.63 0.58 0.56
CA ARG A 161 32.69 -0.17 -0.12
C ARG A 161 32.14 -1.45 -0.73
N ASN A 162 31.52 -2.25 0.13
CA ASN A 162 30.74 -3.44 -0.19
C ASN A 162 29.76 -3.67 0.99
N PRO A 163 28.78 -4.57 0.87
CA PRO A 163 27.79 -4.81 1.93
C PRO A 163 28.44 -5.18 3.27
N PHE A 164 29.49 -6.00 3.26
CA PHE A 164 30.12 -6.55 4.46
C PHE A 164 30.86 -5.49 5.29
N ALA A 165 31.70 -4.70 4.63
CA ALA A 165 32.44 -3.61 5.26
C ALA A 165 31.50 -2.50 5.76
N THR A 166 30.47 -2.18 4.97
CA THR A 166 29.48 -1.15 5.33
C THR A 166 28.67 -1.56 6.55
N ALA A 167 28.17 -2.80 6.59
CA ALA A 167 27.43 -3.33 7.75
C ALA A 167 28.31 -3.37 9.02
N ARG A 168 29.58 -3.77 8.90
CA ARG A 168 30.56 -3.67 9.99
C ARG A 168 30.69 -2.23 10.48
N ASP A 169 30.89 -1.27 9.58
CA ASP A 169 31.09 0.14 9.95
C ASP A 169 29.84 0.70 10.65
N ILE A 170 28.64 0.40 10.14
CA ILE A 170 27.37 0.78 10.80
C ILE A 170 27.29 0.15 12.20
N ALA A 171 27.60 -1.15 12.34
CA ALA A 171 27.56 -1.84 13.61
C ALA A 171 28.54 -1.23 14.64
N LEU A 172 29.79 -1.01 14.24
CA LEU A 172 30.83 -0.45 15.13
C LEU A 172 30.57 1.02 15.46
N THR A 173 29.87 1.77 14.62
CA THR A 173 29.55 3.18 14.93
C THR A 173 28.31 3.30 15.82
N ASN A 174 27.51 2.24 15.99
CA ASN A 174 26.22 2.28 16.69
C ASN A 174 26.13 1.38 17.94
N TRP A 175 27.05 0.44 18.16
CA TRP A 175 27.07 -0.38 19.38
C TRP A 175 28.39 -0.26 20.14
N GLU A 176 28.33 -0.02 21.45
CA GLU A 176 29.49 -0.22 22.32
C GLU A 176 29.77 -1.72 22.50
N SER A 177 28.71 -2.51 22.64
CA SER A 177 28.78 -3.97 22.73
C SER A 177 27.45 -4.59 22.33
N SER A 178 27.47 -5.85 21.89
CA SER A 178 26.26 -6.64 21.70
C SER A 178 26.55 -8.11 21.96
N GLN A 179 25.70 -8.77 22.74
CA GLN A 179 25.81 -10.21 22.97
C GLN A 179 25.25 -11.02 21.79
N GLU A 180 24.42 -10.40 20.95
CA GLU A 180 23.77 -11.02 19.81
C GLU A 180 24.13 -10.31 18.50
N ALA A 181 24.15 -11.03 17.39
CA ALA A 181 24.15 -10.43 16.05
C ALA A 181 23.23 -11.24 15.13
N VAL A 182 22.69 -10.58 14.12
CA VAL A 182 21.99 -11.25 13.03
C VAL A 182 22.89 -11.21 11.80
N VAL A 183 23.09 -12.35 11.15
CA VAL A 183 23.93 -12.47 9.96
C VAL A 183 23.06 -12.98 8.82
N ALA A 184 22.97 -12.24 7.72
CA ALA A 184 22.26 -12.69 6.51
C ALA A 184 23.26 -13.10 5.41
N VAL A 185 22.95 -14.18 4.68
CA VAL A 185 23.74 -14.61 3.53
C VAL A 185 23.35 -13.80 2.30
N VAL A 186 24.30 -13.06 1.72
CA VAL A 186 24.09 -12.13 0.59
C VAL A 186 25.25 -12.18 -0.41
N LYS A 187 25.04 -11.58 -1.59
CA LYS A 187 26.09 -11.27 -2.57
C LYS A 187 26.08 -9.78 -2.89
N GLU A 188 27.23 -9.29 -3.36
CA GLU A 188 27.39 -7.91 -3.82
C GLU A 188 26.63 -7.67 -5.13
N ASP A 189 26.54 -8.70 -5.99
CA ASP A 189 25.80 -8.66 -7.24
C ASP A 189 25.31 -10.06 -7.65
N TYR A 190 24.33 -10.09 -8.54
CA TYR A 190 23.69 -11.31 -9.02
C TYR A 190 23.67 -11.35 -10.55
N PRO A 191 24.20 -12.40 -11.20
CA PRO A 191 24.12 -12.51 -12.64
C PRO A 191 22.67 -12.75 -13.06
N ALA A 192 22.26 -12.09 -14.15
CA ALA A 192 20.95 -12.33 -14.76
C ALA A 192 20.76 -13.81 -15.11
N ALA A 193 19.54 -14.30 -14.94
CA ALA A 193 19.20 -15.63 -15.39
C ALA A 193 19.07 -15.65 -16.93
N THR A 194 19.39 -16.80 -17.54
CA THR A 194 19.36 -16.96 -19.01
C THR A 194 18.47 -18.12 -19.46
N LEU A 195 17.67 -18.68 -18.56
CA LEU A 195 16.77 -19.79 -18.85
C LEU A 195 15.64 -19.31 -19.77
N LYS A 196 15.41 -20.02 -20.87
CA LYS A 196 14.26 -19.82 -21.76
C LYS A 196 13.48 -21.10 -21.83
N THR A 197 12.18 -21.01 -21.63
CA THR A 197 11.24 -22.13 -21.78
C THR A 197 10.43 -21.91 -23.02
N LYS A 198 10.27 -22.96 -23.83
CA LYS A 198 9.39 -22.97 -24.99
C LYS A 198 8.68 -24.31 -25.04
N GLY A 199 7.39 -24.29 -25.38
CA GLY A 199 6.62 -25.51 -25.53
C GLY A 199 5.54 -25.39 -26.60
N THR A 200 4.97 -26.54 -26.93
CA THR A 200 3.88 -26.65 -27.89
C THR A 200 2.86 -27.67 -27.39
N VAL A 201 1.60 -27.31 -27.54
CA VAL A 201 0.43 -28.13 -27.23
C VAL A 201 -0.45 -28.15 -28.47
N ASN A 202 -1.02 -29.31 -28.79
CA ASN A 202 -2.00 -29.45 -29.86
C ASN A 202 -3.29 -30.02 -29.30
N GLY A 203 -4.41 -29.72 -29.93
CA GLY A 203 -5.70 -30.31 -29.62
C GLY A 203 -6.69 -30.08 -30.76
N THR A 204 -7.90 -30.57 -30.57
CA THR A 204 -8.96 -30.52 -31.59
C THR A 204 -10.27 -30.12 -30.95
N ILE A 205 -10.86 -28.99 -31.34
CA ILE A 205 -12.22 -28.61 -30.92
C ILE A 205 -13.24 -29.27 -31.85
N PRO A 206 -14.17 -30.09 -31.33
CA PRO A 206 -15.18 -30.74 -32.15
C PRO A 206 -16.15 -29.74 -32.82
N SER A 207 -16.56 -30.04 -34.05
CA SER A 207 -17.67 -29.37 -34.74
C SER A 207 -19.00 -29.51 -34.00
N SER A 208 -19.15 -30.60 -33.23
CA SER A 208 -20.31 -30.87 -32.37
C SER A 208 -20.42 -29.94 -31.16
N TYR A 209 -19.35 -29.22 -30.79
CA TYR A 209 -19.42 -28.19 -29.77
C TYR A 209 -20.15 -26.98 -30.37
N LYS A 210 -21.35 -26.71 -29.87
CA LYS A 210 -22.26 -25.68 -30.40
C LYS A 210 -22.30 -24.46 -29.50
N VAL A 211 -22.12 -23.29 -30.11
CA VAL A 211 -22.35 -22.01 -29.42
C VAL A 211 -23.85 -21.86 -29.20
N GLN A 212 -24.25 -21.55 -27.98
CA GLN A 212 -25.67 -21.42 -27.62
C GLN A 212 -25.97 -19.96 -27.33
N THR A 213 -26.92 -19.38 -28.05
CA THR A 213 -27.46 -18.06 -27.73
C THR A 213 -28.84 -18.24 -27.11
N ARG A 214 -29.07 -17.56 -25.99
CA ARG A 214 -30.30 -17.60 -25.21
C ARG A 214 -30.70 -16.16 -24.88
N SER A 215 -31.97 -15.97 -24.55
CA SER A 215 -32.54 -14.67 -24.24
C SER A 215 -33.47 -14.79 -23.04
N ILE A 216 -33.39 -13.85 -22.12
CA ILE A 216 -34.25 -13.74 -20.96
C ILE A 216 -34.84 -12.33 -20.94
N THR A 217 -36.15 -12.22 -20.72
CA THR A 217 -36.81 -10.91 -20.59
C THR A 217 -37.21 -10.67 -19.15
N GLY A 218 -37.22 -9.40 -18.76
CA GLY A 218 -37.65 -9.00 -17.43
C GLY A 218 -38.09 -7.55 -17.39
N ASP A 219 -38.58 -7.16 -16.23
CA ASP A 219 -38.88 -5.79 -15.90
C ASP A 219 -38.31 -5.43 -14.53
N LYS A 220 -37.93 -4.17 -14.37
CA LYS A 220 -37.28 -3.67 -13.17
C LYS A 220 -37.76 -2.26 -12.85
N ASP A 221 -38.42 -2.13 -11.69
CA ASP A 221 -38.68 -0.84 -11.08
C ASP A 221 -37.42 -0.28 -10.41
N VAL A 222 -37.38 1.04 -10.25
CA VAL A 222 -36.31 1.76 -9.55
C VAL A 222 -36.13 1.17 -8.16
N GLY A 223 -34.89 0.85 -7.81
CA GLY A 223 -34.47 0.31 -6.53
C GLY A 223 -33.37 -0.73 -6.67
N ILE A 224 -32.59 -0.88 -5.61
CA ILE A 224 -31.39 -1.73 -5.61
C ILE A 224 -31.67 -3.22 -5.34
N THR A 225 -32.89 -3.61 -4.97
CA THR A 225 -33.21 -5.02 -4.72
C THR A 225 -33.09 -5.81 -6.03
N PRO A 226 -32.18 -6.80 -6.15
CA PRO A 226 -31.93 -7.40 -7.45
C PRO A 226 -33.08 -8.29 -7.94
N THR A 227 -33.38 -8.22 -9.23
CA THR A 227 -34.21 -9.23 -9.92
C THR A 227 -33.30 -10.32 -10.48
N TYR A 228 -33.40 -11.54 -9.96
CA TYR A 228 -32.55 -12.66 -10.37
C TYR A 228 -33.13 -13.50 -11.51
N HIS A 229 -32.28 -13.86 -12.46
CA HIS A 229 -32.57 -14.70 -13.61
C HIS A 229 -31.61 -15.88 -13.67
N ASN A 230 -32.04 -17.04 -13.18
CA ASN A 230 -31.19 -18.22 -13.07
C ASN A 230 -31.13 -19.03 -14.38
N PHE A 231 -29.96 -19.59 -14.66
CA PHE A 231 -29.73 -20.53 -15.76
C PHE A 231 -28.63 -21.53 -15.38
N THR A 232 -28.49 -22.59 -16.16
CA THR A 232 -27.45 -23.61 -15.94
C THR A 232 -26.41 -23.56 -17.05
N VAL A 233 -25.15 -23.76 -16.66
CA VAL A 233 -23.98 -23.84 -17.53
C VAL A 233 -23.42 -25.26 -17.44
N ASP A 234 -23.52 -26.00 -18.53
CA ASP A 234 -23.06 -27.39 -18.63
C ASP A 234 -21.71 -27.50 -19.33
N GLU A 235 -21.06 -28.66 -19.18
CA GLU A 235 -19.97 -29.04 -20.07
C GLU A 235 -20.44 -29.01 -21.54
N PRO A 236 -19.63 -28.50 -22.49
CA PRO A 236 -18.24 -28.06 -22.37
C PRO A 236 -18.08 -26.52 -22.37
N VAL A 237 -19.02 -25.75 -21.81
CA VAL A 237 -18.96 -24.27 -21.81
C VAL A 237 -17.73 -23.76 -21.03
N LYS A 238 -17.08 -22.73 -21.59
CA LYS A 238 -15.88 -22.08 -21.04
C LYS A 238 -15.95 -20.57 -20.93
N TYR A 239 -16.86 -19.92 -21.65
CA TYR A 239 -17.03 -18.48 -21.54
C TYR A 239 -18.50 -18.09 -21.70
N ILE A 240 -18.90 -17.02 -21.01
CA ILE A 240 -20.24 -16.43 -21.08
C ILE A 240 -20.07 -14.97 -21.46
N GLN A 241 -20.88 -14.51 -22.42
CA GLN A 241 -21.02 -13.10 -22.74
C GLN A 241 -22.51 -12.75 -22.73
N ALA A 242 -22.87 -11.60 -22.18
CA ALA A 242 -24.24 -11.14 -22.07
C ALA A 242 -24.34 -9.65 -22.39
N HIS A 243 -25.41 -9.29 -23.09
CA HIS A 243 -25.82 -7.93 -23.39
C HIS A 243 -27.26 -7.74 -22.92
N MET A 244 -27.51 -6.74 -22.10
CA MET A 244 -28.85 -6.31 -21.71
C MET A 244 -29.24 -5.07 -22.50
N ASP A 245 -30.42 -5.05 -23.12
CA ASP A 245 -30.97 -3.90 -23.84
C ASP A 245 -32.37 -3.55 -23.31
N TRP A 246 -32.65 -2.25 -23.14
CA TRP A 246 -33.97 -1.72 -22.74
C TRP A 246 -34.49 -0.59 -23.65
N SER A 247 -34.01 -0.55 -24.89
CA SER A 247 -34.33 0.49 -25.88
C SER A 247 -35.81 0.59 -26.27
N GLY A 248 -36.58 -0.49 -26.06
CA GLY A 248 -37.98 -0.58 -26.49
C GLY A 248 -38.12 -0.79 -28.01
N THR A 249 -39.18 -1.48 -28.45
CA THR A 249 -39.30 -1.93 -29.85
C THR A 249 -39.97 -0.94 -30.83
N VAL A 250 -40.25 0.34 -30.48
CA VAL A 250 -41.11 1.18 -31.35
C VAL A 250 -40.80 2.70 -31.31
N GLY A 251 -39.84 3.17 -32.12
CA GLY A 251 -39.79 4.56 -32.59
C GLY A 251 -38.39 5.14 -32.87
N ALA A 252 -38.28 6.05 -33.85
CA ALA A 252 -37.00 6.66 -34.24
C ALA A 252 -36.35 7.60 -33.18
N LEU A 253 -37.04 7.87 -32.07
CA LEU A 253 -36.58 8.69 -30.94
C LEU A 253 -36.46 7.91 -29.62
N ASP A 254 -36.85 6.63 -29.61
CA ASP A 254 -36.92 5.77 -28.41
C ASP A 254 -35.55 5.61 -27.71
N PRO A 255 -34.42 5.44 -28.44
CA PRO A 255 -33.09 5.33 -27.84
C PRO A 255 -32.57 6.57 -27.13
N ILE A 256 -33.26 7.72 -27.23
CA ILE A 256 -32.93 8.93 -26.46
C ILE A 256 -33.85 9.03 -25.25
N THR A 257 -35.13 8.68 -25.39
CA THR A 257 -36.10 8.78 -24.29
C THR A 257 -35.97 7.67 -23.23
N GLN A 258 -35.35 6.54 -23.58
CA GLN A 258 -35.05 5.46 -22.62
C GLN A 258 -33.71 5.66 -21.88
N ARG A 259 -32.88 6.63 -22.27
CA ARG A 259 -31.55 6.87 -21.67
C ARG A 259 -31.56 7.35 -20.24
N GLY A 260 -32.69 7.79 -19.71
CA GLY A 260 -32.79 8.11 -18.29
C GLY A 260 -33.31 6.96 -17.43
N LYS A 261 -33.49 5.75 -18.00
CA LYS A 261 -33.70 4.52 -17.24
C LYS A 261 -32.39 3.78 -17.07
N ASP A 262 -32.05 3.46 -15.83
CA ASP A 262 -30.70 3.00 -15.44
C ASP A 262 -30.70 1.60 -14.80
N PRO A 263 -31.12 0.54 -15.53
CA PRO A 263 -30.97 -0.81 -15.04
C PRO A 263 -29.52 -1.29 -15.17
N ASP A 264 -28.94 -1.80 -14.07
CA ASP A 264 -27.58 -2.36 -14.06
C ASP A 264 -27.62 -3.88 -14.20
N LEU A 265 -26.59 -4.47 -14.81
CA LEU A 265 -26.47 -5.91 -15.01
C LEU A 265 -25.33 -6.50 -14.17
N ALA A 266 -25.58 -7.62 -13.51
CA ALA A 266 -24.53 -8.43 -12.88
C ALA A 266 -24.65 -9.91 -13.27
N LEU A 267 -23.52 -10.60 -13.37
CA LEU A 267 -23.39 -12.02 -13.67
C LEU A 267 -22.82 -12.77 -12.46
N TYR A 268 -23.45 -13.87 -12.07
CA TYR A 268 -23.09 -14.70 -10.92
C TYR A 268 -22.80 -16.15 -11.33
N ASP A 269 -21.68 -16.67 -10.81
CA ASP A 269 -21.44 -18.09 -10.59
C ASP A 269 -21.83 -18.38 -9.13
N TRP A 270 -22.90 -19.13 -8.88
CA TRP A 270 -23.41 -19.29 -7.51
C TRP A 270 -22.45 -20.04 -6.56
N GLN A 271 -21.41 -20.69 -7.09
CA GLN A 271 -20.36 -21.30 -6.27
C GLN A 271 -19.21 -20.33 -5.95
N LEU A 272 -18.94 -19.35 -6.83
CA LEU A 272 -17.87 -18.36 -6.65
C LEU A 272 -18.36 -17.06 -5.99
N GLY A 273 -19.51 -16.55 -6.47
CA GLY A 273 -20.06 -15.23 -6.21
C GLY A 273 -20.32 -14.42 -7.48
N GLN A 274 -20.33 -13.10 -7.35
CA GLN A 274 -20.41 -12.18 -8.49
C GLN A 274 -19.14 -12.30 -9.34
N CYS A 275 -19.30 -12.46 -10.64
CA CYS A 275 -18.20 -12.63 -11.60
C CYS A 275 -17.91 -11.34 -12.37
N SER A 276 -18.96 -10.62 -12.75
CA SER A 276 -18.92 -9.41 -13.55
C SER A 276 -20.14 -8.55 -13.23
N ALA A 277 -20.01 -7.24 -13.35
CA ALA A 277 -21.13 -6.31 -13.35
C ALA A 277 -20.85 -5.12 -14.27
N SER A 278 -21.91 -4.43 -14.63
CA SER A 278 -21.95 -3.28 -15.52
C SER A 278 -23.04 -2.35 -15.01
N SER A 279 -22.66 -1.08 -14.84
CA SER A 279 -23.51 -0.01 -14.31
C SER A 279 -23.12 1.29 -15.01
N ASN A 280 -23.28 1.30 -16.34
CA ASN A 280 -22.87 2.41 -17.17
C ASN A 280 -23.81 3.60 -16.97
N TRP A 281 -23.29 4.81 -17.21
CA TRP A 281 -24.14 5.99 -17.25
C TRP A 281 -24.85 6.04 -18.59
N ASN A 282 -25.98 5.35 -18.63
CA ASN A 282 -26.91 5.23 -19.75
C ASN A 282 -27.16 6.51 -20.58
N VAL A 283 -27.15 7.68 -19.93
CA VAL A 283 -27.31 9.00 -20.56
C VAL A 283 -26.26 9.23 -21.64
N LEU A 284 -25.00 8.89 -21.32
CA LEU A 284 -23.87 9.04 -22.21
C LEU A 284 -23.61 7.76 -23.00
N SER A 285 -23.65 6.61 -22.34
CA SER A 285 -23.23 5.31 -22.90
C SER A 285 -24.33 4.61 -23.72
N GLY A 286 -25.60 4.99 -23.56
CA GLY A 286 -26.73 4.40 -24.28
C GLY A 286 -27.55 3.42 -23.45
N VAL A 287 -28.45 2.69 -24.11
CA VAL A 287 -29.51 1.90 -23.47
C VAL A 287 -29.16 0.40 -23.41
N GLY A 288 -27.95 0.10 -22.93
CA GLY A 288 -27.50 -1.27 -22.76
C GLY A 288 -26.38 -1.47 -21.75
N GLU A 289 -26.25 -2.70 -21.26
CA GLU A 289 -25.21 -3.14 -20.32
C GLU A 289 -24.55 -4.44 -20.79
N ASP A 290 -23.24 -4.55 -20.63
CA ASP A 290 -22.48 -5.73 -21.04
C ASP A 290 -21.78 -6.40 -19.85
N CYS A 291 -21.88 -7.73 -19.79
CA CYS A 291 -21.18 -8.56 -18.80
C CYS A 291 -20.53 -9.76 -19.49
N GLY A 292 -19.40 -10.21 -18.96
CA GLY A 292 -18.69 -11.38 -19.48
C GLY A 292 -17.82 -12.03 -18.42
N SER A 293 -17.66 -13.35 -18.51
CA SER A 293 -16.80 -14.08 -17.58
C SER A 293 -16.34 -15.41 -18.17
N TYR A 294 -15.11 -15.80 -17.81
CA TYR A 294 -14.68 -17.19 -17.83
C TYR A 294 -15.60 -18.04 -16.95
N VAL A 295 -15.85 -19.30 -17.34
CA VAL A 295 -16.62 -20.26 -16.56
C VAL A 295 -15.71 -20.98 -15.57
N TYR A 296 -15.75 -20.55 -14.31
CA TYR A 296 -14.97 -21.13 -13.21
C TYR A 296 -15.57 -22.45 -12.71
N HIS A 297 -16.91 -22.52 -12.60
CA HIS A 297 -17.63 -23.75 -12.25
C HIS A 297 -18.78 -24.03 -13.23
N TRP A 298 -19.02 -25.31 -13.51
CA TRP A 298 -20.27 -25.76 -14.13
C TRP A 298 -21.37 -25.88 -13.09
N GLY A 299 -22.62 -25.76 -13.52
CA GLY A 299 -23.80 -25.81 -12.67
C GLY A 299 -24.62 -24.53 -12.73
N ASP A 300 -25.10 -24.07 -11.57
CA ASP A 300 -26.05 -22.97 -11.48
C ASP A 300 -25.35 -21.61 -11.61
N TRP A 301 -25.89 -20.78 -12.49
CA TRP A 301 -25.49 -19.39 -12.74
C TRP A 301 -26.73 -18.49 -12.74
N GLY A 302 -26.51 -17.18 -12.71
CA GLY A 302 -27.62 -16.25 -12.82
C GLY A 302 -27.20 -14.84 -13.20
N PHE A 303 -28.15 -14.09 -13.76
CA PHE A 303 -28.06 -12.65 -13.87
C PHE A 303 -28.80 -11.99 -12.71
N ALA A 304 -28.36 -10.81 -12.30
CA ALA A 304 -29.08 -9.96 -11.38
C ALA A 304 -29.22 -8.57 -12.01
N VAL A 305 -30.42 -8.00 -11.93
CA VAL A 305 -30.69 -6.65 -12.44
C VAL A 305 -31.11 -5.73 -11.31
N THR A 306 -30.33 -4.67 -11.10
CA THR A 306 -30.65 -3.55 -10.20
C THR A 306 -31.10 -2.34 -11.00
N TYR A 307 -31.58 -1.31 -10.32
CA TYR A 307 -31.87 -0.03 -10.97
C TYR A 307 -31.65 1.07 -9.96
N MET A 308 -30.44 1.63 -9.96
CA MET A 308 -30.12 2.81 -9.19
C MET A 308 -29.53 3.86 -10.13
N PRO A 309 -29.81 5.15 -9.95
CA PRO A 309 -29.11 6.19 -10.69
C PRO A 309 -27.60 6.10 -10.44
N THR A 310 -26.82 5.98 -11.51
CA THR A 310 -25.38 5.78 -11.45
C THR A 310 -24.59 6.90 -12.11
N LYS A 311 -23.28 6.86 -11.88
CA LYS A 311 -22.26 7.65 -12.56
C LYS A 311 -21.27 6.65 -13.17
N ALA A 312 -20.99 6.77 -14.46
CA ALA A 312 -19.98 5.97 -15.17
C ALA A 312 -19.35 6.78 -16.33
N MET A 313 -18.23 6.30 -16.87
CA MET A 313 -17.54 6.96 -17.98
C MET A 313 -18.22 6.65 -19.30
N SER A 314 -18.21 7.62 -20.21
CA SER A 314 -18.24 7.36 -21.65
C SER A 314 -16.85 7.66 -22.21
N ASP A 315 -16.35 6.82 -23.12
CA ASP A 315 -15.02 6.97 -23.76
C ASP A 315 -14.83 8.31 -24.53
N ASP A 316 -15.91 9.05 -24.77
CA ASP A 316 -15.93 10.30 -25.56
C ASP A 316 -16.27 11.54 -24.73
N GLU A 317 -15.41 11.92 -23.78
CA GLU A 317 -15.49 13.25 -23.15
C GLU A 317 -15.27 14.43 -24.14
N THR A 318 -14.88 14.16 -25.38
CA THR A 318 -14.64 15.21 -26.39
C THR A 318 -15.88 15.63 -27.18
N GLY A 319 -17.02 14.93 -27.02
CA GLY A 319 -18.22 15.14 -27.86
C GLY A 319 -19.27 16.11 -27.33
N LEU A 320 -19.26 16.45 -26.03
CA LEU A 320 -20.42 17.08 -25.37
C LEU A 320 -20.58 18.59 -25.65
N THR A 321 -19.52 19.30 -26.00
CA THR A 321 -19.59 20.75 -26.27
C THR A 321 -20.11 21.09 -27.68
N GLY A 322 -20.26 20.09 -28.56
CA GLY A 322 -20.62 20.29 -29.97
C GLY A 322 -22.02 19.84 -30.39
N LEU A 323 -22.76 19.09 -29.56
CA LEU A 323 -23.98 18.38 -29.99
C LEU A 323 -25.30 18.99 -29.50
N LEU A 324 -25.30 20.02 -28.65
CA LEU A 324 -26.54 20.59 -28.13
C LEU A 324 -26.64 22.10 -28.41
N PRO A 325 -27.69 22.56 -29.12
CA PRO A 325 -27.98 23.99 -29.17
C PRO A 325 -28.34 24.46 -27.76
N VAL A 326 -27.63 25.46 -27.25
CA VAL A 326 -28.02 26.24 -26.07
C VAL A 326 -29.48 26.66 -26.26
N PRO A 327 -30.43 26.20 -25.43
CA PRO A 327 -31.79 26.71 -25.52
C PRO A 327 -31.78 28.18 -25.12
N PRO A 328 -32.50 29.07 -25.83
CA PRO A 328 -32.70 30.43 -25.33
C PRO A 328 -33.34 30.39 -23.94
N PRO A 329 -33.10 31.38 -23.08
CA PRO A 329 -33.67 31.42 -21.74
C PRO A 329 -35.18 31.28 -21.83
N ALA A 330 -35.72 30.25 -21.17
CA ALA A 330 -37.14 30.03 -21.13
C ALA A 330 -37.84 31.23 -20.47
N PRO A 331 -38.95 31.74 -21.03
CA PRO A 331 -39.74 32.76 -20.34
C PRO A 331 -40.23 32.20 -19.00
N ALA A 332 -40.31 33.08 -18.00
CA ALA A 332 -40.78 32.73 -16.66
C ALA A 332 -42.13 31.98 -16.73
N PRO A 333 -42.28 30.84 -16.02
CA PRO A 333 -43.53 30.09 -16.06
C PRO A 333 -44.65 30.92 -15.45
N GLU A 334 -45.78 31.00 -16.15
CA GLU A 334 -47.03 31.49 -15.57
C GLU A 334 -47.37 30.65 -14.33
N GLN A 335 -47.80 31.33 -13.27
CA GLN A 335 -48.24 30.75 -12.00
C GLN A 335 -49.48 29.87 -12.21
N GLY A 336 -49.27 28.63 -12.64
CA GLY A 336 -50.19 27.52 -12.52
C GLY A 336 -49.54 26.47 -11.64
N ALA A 337 -50.29 25.90 -10.68
CA ALA A 337 -49.81 24.82 -9.82
C ALA A 337 -49.14 23.72 -10.67
N PRO A 338 -47.98 23.17 -10.26
CA PRO A 338 -47.34 22.10 -11.00
C PRO A 338 -48.30 20.92 -11.08
N GLN A 339 -48.77 20.62 -12.29
CA GLN A 339 -49.27 19.29 -12.56
C GLN A 339 -48.03 18.40 -12.58
N ASP A 340 -48.01 17.38 -11.72
CA ASP A 340 -47.04 16.29 -11.81
C ASP A 340 -46.83 15.95 -13.29
N PRO A 341 -45.58 15.97 -13.81
CA PRO A 341 -45.36 15.48 -15.16
C PRO A 341 -45.96 14.07 -15.23
N PRO A 342 -46.80 13.78 -16.25
CA PRO A 342 -47.57 12.55 -16.32
C PRO A 342 -46.63 11.38 -16.09
N SER A 343 -46.98 10.54 -15.11
CA SER A 343 -46.28 9.35 -14.67
C SER A 343 -45.88 8.47 -15.86
N ARG A 344 -44.71 8.73 -16.45
CA ARG A 344 -44.11 7.83 -17.43
C ARG A 344 -43.60 6.60 -16.68
N PRO A 345 -43.65 5.39 -17.29
CA PRO A 345 -43.22 4.18 -16.61
C PRO A 345 -41.77 4.32 -16.18
N THR A 346 -41.56 4.33 -14.86
CA THR A 346 -40.23 4.27 -14.24
C THR A 346 -39.62 2.90 -14.37
N THR A 347 -40.41 1.89 -14.72
CA THR A 347 -39.98 0.51 -14.97
C THR A 347 -39.16 0.41 -16.26
N ALA A 348 -37.97 -0.19 -16.16
CA ALA A 348 -37.20 -0.64 -17.30
C ALA A 348 -37.69 -2.03 -17.73
N GLN A 349 -38.12 -2.18 -18.97
CA GLN A 349 -38.35 -3.49 -19.58
C GLN A 349 -37.10 -3.81 -20.39
N TYR A 350 -36.52 -4.99 -20.16
CA TYR A 350 -35.22 -5.32 -20.71
C TYR A 350 -35.18 -6.76 -21.24
N THR A 351 -34.25 -6.97 -22.15
CA THR A 351 -33.88 -8.29 -22.68
C THR A 351 -32.41 -8.52 -22.42
N ILE A 352 -32.06 -9.63 -21.78
CA ILE A 352 -30.68 -10.11 -21.61
C ILE A 352 -30.43 -11.20 -22.64
N ASP A 353 -29.70 -10.86 -23.69
CA ASP A 353 -29.20 -11.82 -24.67
C ASP A 353 -27.82 -12.30 -24.22
N TYR A 354 -27.65 -13.62 -24.12
CA TYR A 354 -26.38 -14.18 -23.67
C TYR A 354 -25.95 -15.40 -24.47
N THR A 355 -24.64 -15.51 -24.63
CA THR A 355 -23.97 -16.53 -25.42
C THR A 355 -23.12 -17.40 -24.52
N LEU A 356 -23.39 -18.71 -24.54
CA LEU A 356 -22.59 -19.75 -23.90
C LEU A 356 -21.64 -20.34 -24.93
N MET A 357 -20.35 -20.09 -24.75
CA MET A 357 -19.30 -20.50 -25.67
C MET A 357 -18.60 -21.78 -25.18
N PRO A 358 -18.70 -22.91 -25.92
CA PRO A 358 -18.02 -24.14 -25.57
C PRO A 358 -16.51 -24.05 -25.84
N GLY A 359 -15.73 -24.88 -25.17
CA GLY A 359 -14.30 -24.91 -25.37
C GLY A 359 -13.63 -26.09 -24.68
N MET A 360 -12.31 -25.99 -24.55
CA MET A 360 -11.52 -26.93 -23.77
C MET A 360 -10.42 -26.21 -23.02
N GLU A 361 -9.99 -26.80 -21.91
CA GLU A 361 -8.89 -26.32 -21.10
C GLU A 361 -7.71 -27.28 -21.23
N VAL A 362 -6.51 -26.74 -21.42
CA VAL A 362 -5.28 -27.54 -21.43
C VAL A 362 -4.29 -26.98 -20.43
N THR A 363 -3.78 -27.86 -19.56
CA THR A 363 -2.70 -27.52 -18.64
C THR A 363 -1.37 -27.52 -19.39
N LEU A 364 -0.60 -26.44 -19.24
CA LEU A 364 0.73 -26.35 -19.85
C LEU A 364 1.65 -27.43 -19.28
N LYS A 365 2.54 -28.00 -20.08
CA LYS A 365 3.43 -29.07 -19.59
C LYS A 365 4.51 -28.53 -18.67
N ASP A 366 4.98 -27.32 -18.95
CA ASP A 366 6.03 -26.65 -18.19
C ASP A 366 5.42 -25.73 -17.15
N LYS A 367 5.97 -25.77 -15.93
CA LYS A 367 5.69 -24.76 -14.90
C LYS A 367 6.47 -23.48 -15.22
N THR A 368 5.88 -22.34 -14.97
CA THR A 368 6.60 -21.06 -15.04
C THR A 368 7.67 -21.04 -13.97
N CYS A 369 8.84 -20.50 -14.32
CA CYS A 369 9.96 -20.39 -13.41
C CYS A 369 9.83 -19.15 -12.52
N TYR A 370 10.65 -19.08 -11.46
CA TYR A 370 10.84 -17.85 -10.69
C TYR A 370 11.13 -16.66 -11.60
N PHE A 371 10.46 -15.52 -11.42
CA PHE A 371 10.68 -14.34 -12.28
C PHE A 371 10.53 -14.63 -13.77
N ALA A 372 9.43 -15.30 -14.14
CA ALA A 372 9.08 -15.49 -15.54
C ALA A 372 8.62 -14.16 -16.15
N ARG A 373 9.26 -13.78 -17.25
CA ARG A 373 9.06 -12.52 -17.99
C ARG A 373 8.90 -12.79 -19.49
N ASP A 374 8.39 -11.80 -20.21
CA ASP A 374 8.19 -11.82 -21.67
C ASP A 374 7.48 -13.09 -22.14
N ALA A 375 6.35 -13.40 -21.51
CA ALA A 375 5.58 -14.57 -21.89
C ALA A 375 4.81 -14.29 -23.19
N SER A 376 4.82 -15.26 -24.10
CA SER A 376 4.07 -15.21 -25.36
C SER A 376 3.32 -16.51 -25.54
N PHE A 377 2.06 -16.39 -25.96
CA PHE A 377 1.16 -17.49 -26.30
C PHE A 377 0.63 -17.25 -27.71
N THR A 378 0.80 -18.20 -28.60
CA THR A 378 0.32 -18.12 -29.99
C THR A 378 -0.60 -19.29 -30.28
N LEU A 379 -1.89 -19.02 -30.45
CA LEU A 379 -2.89 -20.00 -30.86
C LEU A 379 -3.07 -19.92 -32.38
N SER A 380 -2.96 -21.05 -33.05
CA SER A 380 -3.17 -21.16 -34.49
C SER A 380 -4.05 -22.37 -34.80
N TRP A 381 -4.88 -22.24 -35.83
CA TRP A 381 -5.74 -23.30 -36.34
C TRP A 381 -5.98 -23.14 -37.84
N SER A 382 -6.49 -24.19 -38.47
CA SER A 382 -6.88 -24.18 -39.89
C SER A 382 -8.40 -24.34 -40.06
N GLY A 383 -8.92 -23.94 -41.22
CA GLY A 383 -10.34 -24.07 -41.57
C GLY A 383 -11.15 -22.80 -41.30
N ASP A 384 -12.47 -22.97 -41.14
CA ASP A 384 -13.44 -21.88 -40.98
C ASP A 384 -13.76 -21.55 -39.51
N ALA A 385 -13.19 -22.29 -38.56
CA ALA A 385 -13.45 -22.11 -37.14
C ALA A 385 -13.06 -20.70 -36.64
N LYS A 386 -13.78 -20.23 -35.62
CA LYS A 386 -13.49 -19.00 -34.88
C LYS A 386 -13.18 -19.37 -33.44
N LEU A 387 -11.90 -19.33 -33.08
CA LEU A 387 -11.42 -19.66 -31.74
C LEU A 387 -10.92 -18.42 -31.02
N GLY A 388 -11.05 -18.43 -29.70
CA GLY A 388 -10.46 -17.47 -28.77
C GLY A 388 -9.52 -18.19 -27.79
N ILE A 389 -8.65 -17.43 -27.14
CA ILE A 389 -7.70 -17.93 -26.15
C ILE A 389 -7.88 -17.18 -24.82
N ALA A 390 -7.97 -17.90 -23.70
CA ALA A 390 -7.89 -17.34 -22.36
C ALA A 390 -6.72 -17.97 -21.59
N ILE A 391 -5.89 -17.15 -20.95
CA ILE A 391 -4.79 -17.60 -20.09
C ILE A 391 -5.27 -17.63 -18.65
N ILE A 392 -5.23 -18.80 -18.03
CA ILE A 392 -5.76 -19.03 -16.68
C ILE A 392 -4.61 -19.28 -15.71
N GLY A 393 -4.55 -18.44 -14.67
CA GLY A 393 -3.56 -18.53 -13.60
C GLY A 393 -3.73 -19.80 -12.75
N PRO A 394 -2.72 -20.18 -11.95
CA PRO A 394 -2.77 -21.38 -11.11
C PRO A 394 -3.93 -21.43 -10.13
N GLU A 395 -4.40 -20.27 -9.69
CA GLU A 395 -5.48 -20.08 -8.72
C GLU A 395 -6.84 -19.83 -9.40
N GLY A 396 -6.91 -19.99 -10.73
CA GLY A 396 -8.14 -19.91 -11.51
C GLY A 396 -8.42 -18.53 -12.13
N ALA A 397 -7.74 -17.46 -11.72
CA ALA A 397 -7.97 -16.12 -12.27
C ALA A 397 -7.69 -16.07 -13.79
N GLU A 398 -8.56 -15.38 -14.53
CA GLU A 398 -8.34 -15.07 -15.95
C GLU A 398 -7.34 -13.93 -16.06
N ILE A 399 -6.16 -14.22 -16.63
CA ILE A 399 -5.07 -13.26 -16.76
C ILE A 399 -5.23 -12.40 -18.01
N SER A 400 -5.65 -13.02 -19.11
CA SER A 400 -5.88 -12.34 -20.38
C SER A 400 -6.78 -13.20 -21.27
N TYR A 401 -7.54 -12.54 -22.13
CA TYR A 401 -8.48 -13.15 -23.06
C TYR A 401 -8.41 -12.43 -24.42
N ASP A 402 -8.30 -13.20 -25.50
CA ASP A 402 -8.41 -12.70 -26.88
C ASP A 402 -9.52 -13.46 -27.61
N ALA A 403 -10.55 -12.73 -28.00
CA ALA A 403 -11.75 -13.22 -28.69
C ALA A 403 -11.85 -12.76 -30.15
N THR A 404 -10.74 -12.35 -30.79
CA THR A 404 -10.78 -11.82 -32.16
C THR A 404 -11.24 -12.84 -33.21
N GLY A 405 -11.07 -14.15 -32.96
CA GLY A 405 -11.46 -15.20 -33.90
C GLY A 405 -10.59 -15.24 -35.16
N VAL A 406 -9.37 -14.69 -35.11
CA VAL A 406 -8.44 -14.58 -36.23
C VAL A 406 -7.19 -15.43 -35.98
N SER A 407 -6.89 -16.38 -36.86
CA SER A 407 -5.70 -17.25 -36.75
C SER A 407 -4.50 -16.66 -37.52
N PRO A 408 -3.29 -16.58 -36.93
CA PRO A 408 -2.98 -16.89 -35.53
C PRO A 408 -3.38 -15.74 -34.57
N GLN A 409 -3.80 -16.11 -33.35
CA GLN A 409 -3.96 -15.18 -32.23
C GLN A 409 -2.70 -15.17 -31.38
N GLN A 410 -2.32 -14.01 -30.86
CA GLN A 410 -1.14 -13.87 -30.02
C GLN A 410 -1.45 -13.04 -28.77
N VAL A 411 -1.19 -13.63 -27.61
CA VAL A 411 -1.24 -12.96 -26.30
C VAL A 411 0.17 -12.83 -25.77
N ASN A 412 0.57 -11.61 -25.42
CA ASN A 412 1.84 -11.32 -24.77
C ASN A 412 1.56 -10.83 -23.35
N LEU A 413 2.36 -11.32 -22.39
CA LEU A 413 2.29 -10.94 -20.98
C LEU A 413 3.70 -10.57 -20.51
N GLU A 414 3.82 -9.43 -19.85
CA GLU A 414 5.06 -8.87 -19.33
C GLU A 414 5.66 -9.80 -18.27
N GLU A 415 4.80 -10.36 -17.43
CA GLU A 415 5.19 -11.31 -16.40
C GLU A 415 4.19 -12.45 -16.18
N LEU A 416 4.71 -13.54 -15.61
CA LEU A 416 3.94 -14.63 -15.03
C LEU A 416 4.52 -14.95 -13.65
N GLY A 417 3.66 -15.11 -12.64
CA GLY A 417 4.07 -15.70 -11.37
C GLY A 417 4.49 -17.16 -11.50
N GLU A 418 5.21 -17.69 -10.51
CA GLU A 418 5.68 -19.07 -10.49
C GLU A 418 4.53 -20.05 -10.17
N GLY A 419 4.16 -20.88 -11.15
CA GLY A 419 3.09 -21.84 -10.96
C GLY A 419 2.73 -22.64 -12.22
N GLN A 420 1.61 -23.36 -12.10
CA GLN A 420 1.08 -24.22 -13.17
C GLN A 420 -0.08 -23.53 -13.88
N TYR A 421 0.18 -23.00 -15.07
CA TYR A 421 -0.84 -22.28 -15.86
C TYR A 421 -1.63 -23.22 -16.75
N LYS A 422 -2.81 -22.74 -17.14
CA LYS A 422 -3.68 -23.40 -18.10
C LYS A 422 -4.08 -22.42 -19.20
N VAL A 423 -4.50 -22.96 -20.33
CA VAL A 423 -5.04 -22.19 -21.44
C VAL A 423 -6.39 -22.77 -21.82
N ALA A 424 -7.41 -21.92 -21.87
CA ALA A 424 -8.69 -22.26 -22.43
C ALA A 424 -8.73 -21.85 -23.91
N VAL A 425 -9.09 -22.79 -24.77
CA VAL A 425 -9.41 -22.52 -26.18
C VAL A 425 -10.92 -22.52 -26.32
N VAL A 426 -11.47 -21.36 -26.63
CA VAL A 426 -12.92 -21.08 -26.64
C VAL A 426 -13.41 -21.05 -28.08
N LYS A 427 -14.53 -21.69 -28.37
CA LYS A 427 -15.18 -21.63 -29.69
C LYS A 427 -16.18 -20.47 -29.71
N LEU A 428 -15.87 -19.45 -30.52
CA LEU A 428 -16.63 -18.20 -30.59
C LEU A 428 -17.81 -18.28 -31.57
N ALA A 429 -17.71 -19.15 -32.58
CA ALA A 429 -18.77 -19.40 -33.55
C ALA A 429 -18.78 -20.87 -34.01
N ASP A 430 -19.93 -21.31 -34.50
CA ASP A 430 -20.08 -22.62 -35.13
C ASP A 430 -19.16 -22.78 -36.34
N SER A 431 -18.61 -23.99 -36.51
CA SER A 431 -17.73 -24.37 -37.61
C SER A 431 -18.31 -25.58 -38.36
N SER A 432 -17.97 -25.70 -39.65
CA SER A 432 -18.45 -26.82 -40.47
C SER A 432 -17.70 -28.14 -40.22
N SER A 433 -16.46 -28.06 -39.70
CA SER A 433 -15.64 -29.22 -39.35
C SER A 433 -14.98 -29.06 -37.98
N ASP A 434 -14.42 -30.16 -37.49
CA ASP A 434 -13.54 -30.15 -36.32
C ASP A 434 -12.34 -29.22 -36.59
N ALA A 435 -11.90 -28.52 -35.56
CA ALA A 435 -10.85 -27.51 -35.64
C ALA A 435 -9.60 -27.98 -34.89
N ASP A 436 -8.62 -28.48 -35.65
CA ASP A 436 -7.28 -28.76 -35.14
C ASP A 436 -6.56 -27.45 -34.85
N TRP A 437 -6.02 -27.34 -33.64
CA TRP A 437 -5.31 -26.15 -33.18
C TRP A 437 -3.96 -26.51 -32.58
N LYS A 438 -3.05 -25.54 -32.64
CA LYS A 438 -1.70 -25.57 -32.09
C LYS A 438 -1.50 -24.31 -31.24
N LEU A 439 -1.12 -24.52 -29.99
CA LEU A 439 -0.68 -23.50 -29.06
C LEU A 439 0.84 -23.58 -28.91
N GLU A 440 1.53 -22.49 -29.21
CA GLU A 440 2.94 -22.30 -28.90
C GLU A 440 3.07 -21.33 -27.74
N TYR A 441 3.97 -21.62 -26.81
CA TYR A 441 4.23 -20.71 -25.70
C TYR A 441 5.73 -20.57 -25.43
N SER A 442 6.11 -19.42 -24.87
CA SER A 442 7.47 -19.21 -24.38
C SER A 442 7.53 -18.15 -23.29
N TRP A 443 8.55 -18.23 -22.43
CA TRP A 443 8.92 -17.19 -21.47
C TRP A 443 10.42 -17.28 -21.14
N LYS A 444 10.96 -16.25 -20.49
CA LYS A 444 12.34 -16.22 -19.99
C LYS A 444 12.37 -16.06 -18.47
N GLN A 445 13.37 -16.64 -17.82
CA GLN A 445 13.71 -16.32 -16.45
C GLN A 445 14.63 -15.11 -16.45
N ASN A 446 14.26 -14.03 -15.74
CA ASN A 446 15.10 -12.82 -15.68
C ASN A 446 16.04 -12.81 -14.46
N ARG A 447 15.56 -13.27 -13.29
CA ARG A 447 16.30 -13.26 -12.02
C ARG A 447 16.50 -14.65 -11.44
N THR A 448 17.51 -14.81 -10.58
CA THR A 448 17.81 -16.10 -9.95
C THR A 448 17.11 -16.25 -8.61
N ARG A 449 16.73 -17.47 -8.22
CA ARG A 449 16.16 -17.72 -6.88
C ARG A 449 17.11 -17.28 -5.75
N LEU A 450 18.42 -17.46 -5.94
CA LEU A 450 19.46 -17.00 -5.02
C LEU A 450 19.35 -15.50 -4.72
N GLU A 451 19.11 -14.68 -5.75
CA GLU A 451 18.92 -13.24 -5.60
C GLU A 451 17.70 -12.92 -4.71
N GLY A 452 16.54 -13.51 -5.04
CA GLY A 452 15.32 -13.36 -4.24
C GLY A 452 15.47 -13.78 -2.79
N ASP A 453 16.09 -14.94 -2.56
CA ASP A 453 16.33 -15.49 -1.24
C ASP A 453 17.29 -14.62 -0.41
N CYS A 454 18.36 -14.09 -1.02
CA CYS A 454 19.30 -13.23 -0.31
C CYS A 454 18.67 -11.88 0.06
N LEU A 455 17.95 -11.23 -0.86
CA LEU A 455 17.32 -9.93 -0.61
C LEU A 455 16.21 -10.06 0.45
N ALA A 456 15.33 -11.05 0.34
CA ALA A 456 14.31 -11.31 1.35
C ALA A 456 14.91 -11.77 2.70
N GLY A 457 16.01 -12.53 2.66
CA GLY A 457 16.77 -12.92 3.85
C GLY A 457 17.37 -11.72 4.57
N ALA A 458 17.97 -10.78 3.83
CA ALA A 458 18.52 -9.55 4.38
C ALA A 458 17.43 -8.63 4.97
N ALA A 459 16.30 -8.46 4.29
CA ALA A 459 15.17 -7.68 4.77
C ALA A 459 14.61 -8.24 6.09
N ASN A 460 14.35 -9.54 6.15
CA ASN A 460 13.85 -10.18 7.37
C ASN A 460 14.92 -10.27 8.48
N ALA A 461 16.20 -10.33 8.13
CA ALA A 461 17.28 -10.23 9.09
C ALA A 461 17.37 -8.84 9.72
N ALA A 462 17.10 -7.76 8.96
CA ALA A 462 17.01 -6.40 9.50
C ALA A 462 15.87 -6.27 10.52
N VAL A 463 14.70 -6.83 10.21
CA VAL A 463 13.57 -6.89 11.17
C VAL A 463 13.96 -7.68 12.41
N LEU A 464 14.51 -8.89 12.25
CA LEU A 464 14.90 -9.71 13.40
C LEU A 464 15.98 -9.02 14.25
N ALA A 465 16.94 -8.33 13.62
CA ALA A 465 17.97 -7.56 14.29
C ALA A 465 17.38 -6.42 15.13
N SER A 466 16.39 -5.72 14.58
CA SER A 466 15.64 -4.66 15.27
C SER A 466 14.92 -5.20 16.51
N LEU A 467 14.24 -6.34 16.39
CA LEU A 467 13.53 -6.99 17.50
C LEU A 467 14.46 -7.55 18.59
N ARG A 468 15.75 -7.74 18.28
CA ARG A 468 16.75 -8.30 19.21
C ARG A 468 17.73 -7.26 19.72
N ASN A 469 17.59 -5.99 19.32
CA ASN A 469 18.56 -4.93 19.55
C ASN A 469 19.99 -5.38 19.24
N ALA A 470 20.18 -5.89 18.02
CA ALA A 470 21.43 -6.48 17.58
C ALA A 470 21.87 -5.88 16.24
N PRO A 471 23.18 -5.79 15.94
CA PRO A 471 23.65 -5.40 14.63
C PRO A 471 23.26 -6.42 13.57
N LEU A 472 22.91 -5.94 12.37
CA LEU A 472 22.82 -6.73 11.15
C LEU A 472 24.20 -6.75 10.47
N LEU A 473 24.70 -7.96 10.20
CA LEU A 473 25.92 -8.21 9.46
C LEU A 473 25.63 -9.16 8.30
N TYR A 474 26.61 -9.34 7.41
CA TYR A 474 26.44 -10.12 6.19
C TYR A 474 27.49 -11.22 6.05
N ALA A 475 27.11 -12.34 5.45
CA ALA A 475 28.01 -13.41 5.06
C ALA A 475 27.87 -13.71 3.56
N ARG A 476 28.87 -14.36 2.97
CA ARG A 476 28.80 -14.82 1.58
C ARG A 476 28.31 -16.27 1.54
N PRO A 477 27.73 -16.73 0.43
CA PRO A 477 27.40 -18.14 0.24
C PRO A 477 28.59 -19.10 0.43
N ASP A 478 29.82 -18.63 0.21
CA ASP A 478 31.05 -19.41 0.32
C ASP A 478 31.80 -19.23 1.65
N GLY A 479 31.29 -18.41 2.58
CA GLY A 479 31.88 -18.27 3.92
C GLY A 479 31.66 -16.91 4.57
N VAL A 480 32.23 -16.76 5.76
CA VAL A 480 32.11 -15.53 6.55
C VAL A 480 33.24 -14.56 6.21
N PRO A 481 32.95 -13.32 5.76
CA PRO A 481 33.95 -12.28 5.53
C PRO A 481 34.70 -11.88 6.80
N GLY A 482 35.96 -11.44 6.65
CA GLY A 482 36.78 -10.95 7.76
C GLY A 482 36.16 -9.74 8.45
N GLU A 483 35.49 -8.88 7.70
CA GLU A 483 34.79 -7.68 8.20
C GLU A 483 33.67 -8.04 9.18
N THR A 484 32.93 -9.11 8.88
CA THR A 484 31.86 -9.62 9.75
C THR A 484 32.46 -10.22 11.03
N LEU A 485 33.51 -11.01 10.90
CA LEU A 485 34.20 -11.61 12.06
C LEU A 485 34.82 -10.53 12.97
N GLU A 486 35.38 -9.47 12.39
CA GLU A 486 35.91 -8.31 13.11
C GLU A 486 34.81 -7.61 13.93
N ALA A 487 33.63 -7.37 13.36
CA ALA A 487 32.49 -6.81 14.09
C ALA A 487 32.08 -7.72 15.26
N LEU A 488 31.95 -9.03 15.02
CA LEU A 488 31.55 -10.01 16.04
C LEU A 488 32.51 -10.03 17.23
N ASP A 489 33.82 -9.97 16.98
CA ASP A 489 34.83 -9.95 18.05
C ASP A 489 34.91 -8.61 18.76
N THR A 490 34.80 -7.50 18.03
CA THR A 490 34.87 -6.15 18.59
C THR A 490 33.67 -5.86 19.50
N LEU A 491 32.48 -6.30 19.12
CA LEU A 491 31.26 -6.10 19.91
C LEU A 491 31.06 -7.16 21.01
N GLY A 492 31.89 -8.20 21.05
CA GLY A 492 31.81 -9.28 22.04
C GLY A 492 30.61 -10.22 21.84
N VAL A 493 30.19 -10.44 20.60
CA VAL A 493 29.00 -11.25 20.26
C VAL A 493 29.23 -12.71 20.62
N THR A 494 28.28 -13.34 21.30
CA THR A 494 28.35 -14.77 21.65
C THR A 494 27.22 -15.60 21.04
N ARG A 495 26.16 -14.95 20.53
CA ARG A 495 25.04 -15.60 19.86
C ARG A 495 24.79 -14.99 18.49
N VAL A 496 24.61 -15.83 17.48
CA VAL A 496 24.33 -15.41 16.10
C VAL A 496 23.02 -16.02 15.61
N HIS A 497 22.16 -15.18 15.04
CA HIS A 497 21.01 -15.60 14.25
C HIS A 497 21.41 -15.57 12.77
N LEU A 498 21.71 -16.71 12.17
CA LEU A 498 22.11 -16.85 10.76
C LEU A 498 20.87 -17.04 9.88
N VAL A 499 20.51 -16.04 9.09
CA VAL A 499 19.46 -16.12 8.06
C VAL A 499 20.10 -16.56 6.75
N ASP A 500 19.83 -17.81 6.36
CA ASP A 500 20.43 -18.49 5.22
C ASP A 500 19.37 -19.28 4.46
N LEU A 501 18.43 -18.53 3.85
CA LEU A 501 17.28 -19.07 3.14
C LEU A 501 17.73 -20.02 2.02
N ASN A 502 17.07 -21.18 1.93
CA ASN A 502 17.43 -22.28 1.03
C ASN A 502 18.88 -22.79 1.16
N SER A 503 19.55 -22.50 2.30
CA SER A 503 20.87 -23.01 2.66
C SER A 503 22.00 -22.60 1.71
N HIS A 504 21.90 -21.44 1.06
CA HIS A 504 22.92 -20.93 0.13
C HIS A 504 24.33 -20.80 0.76
N GLY A 505 24.42 -20.42 2.03
CA GLY A 505 25.67 -20.34 2.81
C GLY A 505 26.23 -21.67 3.29
N GLY A 506 25.39 -22.71 3.33
CA GLY A 506 25.78 -24.06 3.71
C GLY A 506 26.43 -24.21 5.09
N ASP A 507 27.03 -25.38 5.29
CA ASP A 507 27.84 -25.68 6.48
C ASP A 507 29.10 -24.82 6.58
N ALA A 508 29.61 -24.32 5.45
CA ALA A 508 30.84 -23.52 5.40
C ALA A 508 30.65 -22.22 6.20
N THR A 509 29.56 -21.50 5.95
CA THR A 509 29.22 -20.27 6.67
C THR A 509 28.97 -20.53 8.15
N LEU A 510 28.19 -21.57 8.47
CA LEU A 510 27.90 -21.94 9.87
C LEU A 510 29.19 -22.31 10.64
N LYS A 511 30.04 -23.17 10.07
CA LYS A 511 31.32 -23.56 10.69
C LYS A 511 32.28 -22.38 10.80
N GLY A 512 32.27 -21.48 9.81
CA GLY A 512 33.02 -20.23 9.85
C GLY A 512 32.67 -19.39 11.07
N LEU A 513 31.37 -19.26 11.39
CA LEU A 513 30.92 -18.55 12.59
C LEU A 513 31.29 -19.30 13.88
N THR A 514 30.90 -20.57 14.02
CA THR A 514 31.07 -21.33 15.28
C THR A 514 32.53 -21.67 15.57
N GLY A 515 33.36 -21.75 14.53
CA GLY A 515 34.77 -22.14 14.57
C GLY A 515 35.76 -20.98 14.54
N HIS A 516 35.31 -19.73 14.35
CA HIS A 516 36.17 -18.54 14.23
C HIS A 516 37.10 -18.36 15.43
N ARG A 517 36.57 -18.56 16.63
CA ARG A 517 37.29 -18.26 17.87
C ARG A 517 38.16 -19.40 18.35
N SER A 518 39.25 -19.02 19.01
CA SER A 518 40.28 -19.93 19.54
C SER A 518 39.81 -20.72 20.77
N LEU A 519 40.67 -21.55 21.37
CA LEU A 519 40.26 -22.46 22.46
C LEU A 519 39.87 -21.71 23.75
N PHE A 520 40.52 -20.58 24.02
CA PHE A 520 40.33 -19.80 25.24
C PHE A 520 39.35 -18.63 25.08
N GLN A 521 38.79 -18.45 23.88
CA GLN A 521 37.82 -17.40 23.60
C GLN A 521 36.37 -17.94 23.72
N PRO A 522 35.40 -17.10 24.14
CA PRO A 522 33.98 -17.50 24.21
C PRO A 522 33.46 -17.92 22.84
N LYS A 523 32.91 -19.14 22.72
CA LYS A 523 32.39 -19.65 21.45
C LYS A 523 31.13 -18.91 21.01
N ILE A 524 30.93 -18.85 19.69
CA ILE A 524 29.69 -18.34 19.08
C ILE A 524 28.70 -19.50 18.98
N ASP A 525 27.55 -19.33 19.61
CA ASP A 525 26.37 -20.19 19.41
C ASP A 525 25.54 -19.63 18.25
N ALA A 526 25.32 -20.41 17.20
CA ALA A 526 24.67 -19.95 15.97
C ALA A 526 23.38 -20.72 15.70
N THR A 527 22.24 -20.02 15.66
CA THR A 527 20.95 -20.55 15.21
C THR A 527 20.74 -20.21 13.74
N ARG A 528 20.60 -21.23 12.88
CA ARG A 528 20.45 -21.06 11.43
C ARG A 528 18.99 -21.22 10.98
N TYR A 529 18.50 -20.27 10.20
CA TYR A 529 17.17 -20.27 9.59
C TYR A 529 17.31 -20.52 8.09
N THR A 530 16.73 -21.63 7.60
CA THR A 530 16.91 -22.06 6.20
C THR A 530 15.65 -21.97 5.34
N SER A 531 14.52 -21.57 5.92
CA SER A 531 13.26 -21.37 5.21
C SER A 531 12.58 -20.06 5.61
N TYR A 532 11.79 -19.49 4.70
CA TYR A 532 10.96 -18.31 4.93
C TYR A 532 10.14 -18.46 6.21
N LYS A 533 9.39 -19.57 6.32
CA LYS A 533 8.58 -19.87 7.50
C LYS A 533 9.39 -19.86 8.80
N SER A 534 10.62 -20.40 8.82
CA SER A 534 11.42 -20.45 10.05
C SER A 534 11.84 -19.06 10.57
N VAL A 535 12.14 -18.12 9.68
CA VAL A 535 12.45 -16.73 10.08
C VAL A 535 11.17 -15.95 10.40
N TYR A 536 10.08 -16.18 9.65
CA TYR A 536 8.78 -15.57 9.91
C TYR A 536 8.21 -16.00 11.28
N ASP A 537 8.25 -17.29 11.60
CA ASP A 537 7.85 -17.85 12.90
C ASP A 537 8.70 -17.26 14.04
N ARG A 538 9.99 -16.99 13.78
CA ARG A 538 10.87 -16.37 14.77
C ARG A 538 10.48 -14.92 15.05
N ILE A 539 10.19 -14.14 14.02
CA ILE A 539 9.77 -12.73 14.13
C ILE A 539 8.41 -12.66 14.82
N THR A 540 7.42 -13.37 14.29
CA THR A 540 6.05 -13.37 14.82
C THR A 540 5.95 -13.99 16.21
N GLY A 541 6.86 -14.90 16.58
CA GLY A 541 6.95 -15.46 17.92
C GLY A 541 7.42 -14.45 18.99
N ILE A 542 8.09 -13.36 18.60
CA ILE A 542 8.50 -12.28 19.51
C ILE A 542 7.34 -11.31 19.76
N THR A 543 6.67 -10.90 18.69
CA THR A 543 5.73 -9.75 18.73
C THR A 543 4.27 -10.18 18.84
N LYS A 544 3.94 -11.37 18.32
CA LYS A 544 2.57 -11.91 18.19
C LYS A 544 1.63 -10.99 17.40
N THR A 545 2.17 -10.12 16.55
CA THR A 545 1.38 -9.24 15.67
C THR A 545 0.56 -10.04 14.64
N THR A 546 -0.47 -9.39 14.10
CA THR A 546 -1.25 -9.81 12.92
C THR A 546 -1.02 -8.88 11.72
N SER A 547 -0.11 -7.90 11.84
CA SER A 547 0.25 -7.07 10.69
C SER A 547 0.99 -7.88 9.63
N ALA A 548 0.91 -7.45 8.38
CA ALA A 548 1.74 -7.96 7.29
C ALA A 548 2.30 -6.79 6.47
N VAL A 549 3.55 -6.90 6.02
CA VAL A 549 4.16 -5.92 5.13
C VAL A 549 4.55 -6.61 3.83
N PHE A 550 3.92 -6.23 2.73
CA PHE A 550 4.24 -6.73 1.40
C PHE A 550 5.18 -5.80 0.66
N THR A 551 6.05 -6.38 -0.16
CA THR A 551 6.89 -5.64 -1.11
C THR A 551 7.28 -6.56 -2.27
N THR A 552 8.10 -6.05 -3.18
CA THR A 552 8.63 -6.79 -4.32
C THR A 552 10.13 -6.54 -4.48
N ILE A 553 10.81 -7.46 -5.17
CA ILE A 553 12.17 -7.24 -5.66
C ILE A 553 12.19 -6.91 -7.17
N ASP A 554 11.04 -6.60 -7.77
CA ASP A 554 11.04 -5.87 -9.03
C ASP A 554 11.71 -4.50 -8.82
N PRO A 555 12.51 -4.06 -9.81
CA PRO A 555 13.06 -2.70 -9.80
C PRO A 555 11.93 -1.69 -9.97
N TRP A 556 12.11 -0.47 -9.47
CA TRP A 556 11.13 0.58 -9.65
C TRP A 556 10.91 0.89 -11.14
N SER A 557 9.68 0.63 -11.59
CA SER A 557 9.20 0.95 -12.94
C SER A 557 8.73 2.39 -13.01
N TYR A 558 9.66 3.32 -13.23
CA TYR A 558 9.35 4.74 -13.29
C TYR A 558 8.45 5.07 -14.49
N TRP A 559 7.68 6.15 -14.35
CA TRP A 559 6.76 6.66 -15.37
C TRP A 559 7.06 8.14 -15.63
N LYS A 560 6.36 8.72 -16.61
CA LYS A 560 6.44 10.14 -16.94
C LYS A 560 5.06 10.77 -16.82
N VAL A 561 5.04 12.04 -16.43
CA VAL A 561 3.79 12.79 -16.34
C VAL A 561 3.14 12.88 -17.72
N GLY A 562 1.84 12.53 -17.81
CA GLY A 562 1.11 12.44 -19.08
C GLY A 562 1.42 11.20 -19.94
N GLY A 563 2.32 10.31 -19.48
CA GLY A 563 2.58 9.02 -20.13
C GLY A 563 1.43 8.03 -19.96
N SER A 564 1.39 7.00 -20.82
CA SER A 564 0.34 5.97 -20.84
C SER A 564 0.73 4.66 -20.14
N GLY A 565 1.78 4.67 -19.31
CA GLY A 565 2.32 3.50 -18.63
C GLY A 565 3.76 3.73 -18.16
N PRO A 566 4.50 2.66 -17.79
CA PRO A 566 5.89 2.76 -17.40
C PRO A 566 6.77 3.29 -18.54
N ALA A 567 7.73 4.15 -18.22
CA ALA A 567 8.66 4.77 -19.15
C ALA A 567 10.03 4.08 -19.16
N GLY A 568 10.38 3.38 -18.08
CA GLY A 568 11.56 2.54 -17.95
C GLY A 568 11.68 1.94 -16.56
N GLU A 569 12.84 1.36 -16.25
CA GLU A 569 13.14 0.76 -14.94
C GLU A 569 14.45 1.32 -14.38
N GLU A 570 14.52 1.46 -13.06
CA GLU A 570 15.77 1.65 -12.31
C GLU A 570 16.28 0.30 -11.80
N PRO A 571 17.24 -0.37 -12.48
CA PRO A 571 17.45 -1.83 -12.37
C PRO A 571 17.70 -2.38 -10.97
N LYS A 572 18.19 -1.55 -10.04
CA LYS A 572 18.43 -1.89 -8.64
C LYS A 572 17.76 -0.92 -7.65
N GLY A 573 16.84 -0.07 -8.10
CA GLY A 573 16.00 0.73 -7.19
C GLY A 573 14.94 -0.15 -6.54
N LEU A 574 15.15 -0.60 -5.30
CA LEU A 574 14.26 -1.55 -4.63
C LEU A 574 13.51 -0.95 -3.44
N PHE A 575 12.32 -1.51 -3.16
CA PHE A 575 11.48 -1.12 -2.02
C PHE A 575 11.79 -1.91 -0.73
N ILE A 576 12.72 -2.86 -0.76
CA ILE A 576 13.00 -3.79 0.35
C ILE A 576 13.53 -3.10 1.61
N GLY A 577 14.29 -2.01 1.47
CA GLY A 577 14.78 -1.21 2.58
C GLY A 577 13.64 -0.53 3.35
N PRO A 578 12.85 0.33 2.68
CA PRO A 578 11.64 0.94 3.26
C PRO A 578 10.67 -0.08 3.84
N ALA A 579 10.44 -1.20 3.16
CA ALA A 579 9.58 -2.29 3.64
C ALA A 579 10.11 -2.91 4.94
N ALA A 580 11.43 -3.11 5.09
CA ALA A 580 12.03 -3.62 6.32
C ALA A 580 11.90 -2.62 7.49
N LEU A 581 11.98 -1.32 7.23
CA LEU A 581 11.74 -0.30 8.26
C LEU A 581 10.28 -0.34 8.74
N ALA A 582 9.31 -0.37 7.81
CA ALA A 582 7.89 -0.53 8.15
C ALA A 582 7.65 -1.82 8.95
N ALA A 583 8.22 -2.93 8.49
CA ALA A 583 8.10 -4.23 9.15
C ALA A 583 8.73 -4.28 10.55
N ALA A 584 9.84 -3.57 10.79
CA ALA A 584 10.45 -3.43 12.11
C ALA A 584 9.52 -2.69 13.10
N HIS A 585 8.85 -1.62 12.63
CA HIS A 585 7.84 -0.92 13.41
C HIS A 585 6.60 -1.77 13.67
N HIS A 586 6.09 -2.51 12.69
CA HIS A 586 4.93 -3.40 12.85
C HIS A 586 5.24 -4.70 13.59
N GLY A 587 6.53 -5.04 13.70
CA GLY A 587 6.99 -6.25 14.35
C GLY A 587 6.66 -7.52 13.57
N THR A 588 6.60 -7.43 12.24
CA THR A 588 6.14 -8.49 11.33
C THR A 588 7.22 -8.82 10.29
N PRO A 589 7.26 -10.02 9.68
CA PRO A 589 8.16 -10.28 8.56
C PRO A 589 7.85 -9.41 7.32
N VAL A 590 8.88 -9.23 6.48
CA VAL A 590 8.73 -8.66 5.13
C VAL A 590 8.36 -9.79 4.17
N LEU A 591 7.20 -9.69 3.55
CA LEU A 591 6.68 -10.64 2.56
C LEU A 591 7.02 -10.14 1.15
N VAL A 592 8.08 -10.68 0.56
CA VAL A 592 8.43 -10.40 -0.83
C VAL A 592 7.53 -11.24 -1.74
N ALA A 593 6.60 -10.59 -2.45
CA ALA A 593 5.56 -11.24 -3.25
C ALA A 593 6.15 -12.22 -4.27
N ASP A 594 7.30 -11.89 -4.86
CA ASP A 594 7.95 -12.71 -5.88
C ASP A 594 8.45 -14.07 -5.36
N ASN A 595 8.70 -14.17 -4.06
CA ASN A 595 9.34 -15.34 -3.45
C ASN A 595 8.37 -16.45 -3.07
N ALA A 596 7.06 -16.25 -3.26
CA ALA A 596 6.04 -17.27 -3.06
C ALA A 596 5.19 -17.40 -4.31
N GLY A 597 5.00 -18.64 -4.81
CA GLY A 597 4.30 -18.89 -6.07
C GLY A 597 2.91 -18.25 -6.13
N ASN A 598 2.08 -18.45 -5.09
CA ASN A 598 0.74 -17.86 -5.04
C ASN A 598 0.74 -16.33 -5.00
N LEU A 599 1.63 -15.71 -4.23
CA LEU A 599 1.76 -14.24 -4.19
C LEU A 599 2.26 -13.70 -5.53
N SER A 600 3.26 -14.33 -6.14
CA SER A 600 3.80 -13.91 -7.44
C SER A 600 2.77 -14.04 -8.56
N CYS A 601 1.89 -15.06 -8.50
CA CYS A 601 0.79 -15.22 -9.45
C CYS A 601 -0.30 -14.16 -9.26
N ALA A 602 -0.66 -13.85 -8.01
CA ALA A 602 -1.59 -12.77 -7.72
C ALA A 602 -1.02 -11.43 -8.21
N LYS A 603 0.22 -11.11 -7.84
CA LYS A 603 0.92 -9.89 -8.26
C LYS A 603 0.93 -9.73 -9.79
N ALA A 604 1.31 -10.79 -10.53
CA ALA A 604 1.32 -10.77 -11.99
C ALA A 604 -0.04 -10.41 -12.59
N TRP A 605 -1.14 -10.87 -11.98
CA TRP A 605 -2.48 -10.48 -12.40
C TRP A 605 -2.74 -8.98 -12.18
N TYR A 606 -2.46 -8.47 -10.97
CA TYR A 606 -2.68 -7.05 -10.64
C TYR A 606 -1.84 -6.10 -11.50
N ASN A 607 -0.59 -6.47 -11.78
CA ASN A 607 0.29 -5.70 -12.66
C ASN A 607 -0.22 -5.69 -14.09
N LYS A 608 -0.58 -6.86 -14.64
CA LYS A 608 -1.15 -6.95 -15.99
C LYS A 608 -2.45 -6.16 -16.11
N PHE A 609 -3.36 -6.33 -15.15
CA PHE A 609 -4.61 -5.57 -15.09
C PHE A 609 -4.33 -4.07 -15.07
N TRP A 610 -3.41 -3.61 -14.21
CA TRP A 610 -3.15 -2.18 -14.09
C TRP A 610 -2.52 -1.62 -15.37
N LEU A 611 -1.63 -2.34 -16.05
CA LEU A 611 -1.09 -1.91 -17.34
C LEU A 611 -2.20 -1.72 -18.41
N ASP A 612 -3.19 -2.61 -18.44
CA ASP A 612 -4.32 -2.52 -19.37
C ASP A 612 -5.29 -1.38 -18.97
N ALA A 613 -5.55 -1.24 -17.67
CA ALA A 613 -6.51 -0.29 -17.13
C ALA A 613 -5.94 1.10 -16.91
N TYR A 614 -4.62 1.30 -16.89
CA TYR A 614 -4.02 2.61 -16.61
C TYR A 614 -4.46 3.71 -17.60
N PRO A 615 -4.55 3.46 -18.92
CA PRO A 615 -5.04 4.46 -19.87
C PRO A 615 -6.54 4.70 -19.79
N SER A 616 -7.35 3.63 -19.64
CA SER A 616 -8.82 3.69 -19.69
C SER A 616 -9.48 3.93 -18.34
N ARG A 617 -8.75 3.70 -17.24
CA ARG A 617 -9.24 3.65 -15.85
C ARG A 617 -10.45 2.75 -15.67
N ALA A 618 -10.50 1.65 -16.43
CA ALA A 618 -11.53 0.62 -16.29
C ALA A 618 -11.44 -0.09 -14.92
N PRO A 619 -12.58 -0.44 -14.30
CA PRO A 619 -12.59 -1.16 -13.03
C PRO A 619 -12.09 -2.61 -13.19
N PRO A 620 -11.55 -3.22 -12.12
CA PRO A 620 -11.07 -4.59 -12.17
C PRO A 620 -12.19 -5.63 -12.27
N SER A 621 -11.86 -6.79 -12.84
CA SER A 621 -12.76 -7.95 -12.86
C SER A 621 -13.09 -8.45 -11.45
N VAL A 622 -14.39 -8.58 -11.14
CA VAL A 622 -14.88 -8.97 -9.80
C VAL A 622 -14.41 -10.37 -9.41
N SER A 623 -14.53 -11.35 -10.32
CA SER A 623 -14.10 -12.73 -10.06
C SER A 623 -12.59 -12.82 -9.83
N CYS A 624 -11.78 -12.13 -10.64
CA CYS A 624 -10.34 -12.20 -10.53
C CYS A 624 -9.81 -11.50 -9.28
N MET A 625 -10.41 -10.38 -8.86
CA MET A 625 -10.16 -9.75 -7.56
C MET A 625 -10.41 -10.73 -6.41
N ALA A 626 -11.57 -11.42 -6.42
CA ALA A 626 -11.91 -12.39 -5.38
C ALA A 626 -10.96 -13.60 -5.36
N LEU A 627 -10.64 -14.18 -6.51
CA LEU A 627 -9.76 -15.35 -6.61
C LEU A 627 -8.33 -15.04 -6.15
N THR A 628 -7.78 -13.92 -6.61
CA THR A 628 -6.42 -13.52 -6.24
C THR A 628 -6.33 -13.09 -4.77
N ALA A 629 -7.30 -12.35 -4.25
CA ALA A 629 -7.36 -11.99 -2.83
C ALA A 629 -7.43 -13.22 -1.92
N ARG A 630 -8.27 -14.21 -2.26
CA ARG A 630 -8.33 -15.50 -1.53
C ARG A 630 -6.99 -16.23 -1.56
N SER A 631 -6.26 -16.15 -2.67
CA SER A 631 -4.93 -16.76 -2.77
C SER A 631 -3.87 -16.08 -1.88
N ILE A 632 -3.94 -14.75 -1.77
CA ILE A 632 -3.11 -13.96 -0.84
C ILE A 632 -3.42 -14.36 0.60
N TYR A 633 -4.70 -14.42 0.98
CA TYR A 633 -5.10 -14.83 2.34
C TYR A 633 -4.74 -16.29 2.65
N LYS A 634 -4.87 -17.19 1.68
CA LYS A 634 -4.38 -18.56 1.83
C LYS A 634 -2.87 -18.57 2.12
N HIS A 635 -2.07 -17.71 1.48
CA HIS A 635 -0.66 -17.55 1.83
C HIS A 635 -0.47 -17.15 3.30
N LEU A 636 -1.18 -16.11 3.73
CA LEU A 636 -1.12 -15.59 5.10
C LEU A 636 -1.49 -16.66 6.12
N GLY A 637 -2.50 -17.49 5.84
CA GLY A 637 -2.86 -18.66 6.63
C GLY A 637 -1.76 -19.73 6.67
N ASP A 638 -1.19 -20.07 5.50
CA ASP A 638 -0.11 -21.08 5.39
C ASP A 638 1.15 -20.69 6.21
N ILE A 639 1.40 -19.38 6.40
CA ILE A 639 2.51 -18.87 7.22
C ILE A 639 2.10 -18.41 8.64
N GLY A 640 0.83 -18.55 9.03
CA GLY A 640 0.34 -18.28 10.39
C GLY A 640 0.15 -16.80 10.75
N LEU A 641 -0.02 -15.94 9.74
CA LEU A 641 -0.34 -14.52 9.89
C LEU A 641 -1.84 -14.21 9.84
N ASP A 642 -2.65 -15.06 9.17
CA ASP A 642 -4.12 -15.01 9.24
C ASP A 642 -4.58 -15.51 10.62
N ARG A 643 -5.16 -14.61 11.44
CA ARG A 643 -5.59 -14.88 12.82
C ARG A 643 -6.94 -14.22 13.10
N PRO A 644 -7.66 -14.61 14.18
CA PRO A 644 -8.94 -13.98 14.51
C PRO A 644 -8.84 -12.45 14.62
N GLY A 645 -9.60 -11.73 13.81
CA GLY A 645 -9.59 -10.27 13.69
C GLY A 645 -9.39 -9.83 12.23
N LYS A 646 -9.22 -8.53 12.00
CA LYS A 646 -8.73 -7.99 10.72
C LYS A 646 -7.21 -7.80 10.80
N GLU A 647 -6.47 -8.29 9.81
CA GLU A 647 -5.05 -7.97 9.65
C GLU A 647 -4.88 -6.49 9.26
N ASN A 648 -3.74 -5.90 9.66
CA ASN A 648 -3.31 -4.59 9.15
C ASN A 648 -2.20 -4.83 8.12
N ILE A 649 -2.51 -4.56 6.85
CA ILE A 649 -1.64 -4.90 5.73
C ILE A 649 -1.10 -3.62 5.10
N THR A 650 0.22 -3.48 5.04
CA THR A 650 0.89 -2.36 4.37
C THR A 650 1.66 -2.88 3.15
N THR A 651 1.31 -2.40 1.96
CA THR A 651 2.07 -2.68 0.73
C THR A 651 3.07 -1.54 0.49
N VAL A 652 4.34 -1.87 0.30
CA VAL A 652 5.41 -0.90 -0.01
C VAL A 652 5.96 -1.22 -1.40
N ALA A 653 5.39 -0.56 -2.42
CA ALA A 653 5.72 -0.69 -3.83
C ALA A 653 4.99 0.39 -4.66
N ASP A 654 5.56 0.79 -5.79
CA ASP A 654 4.87 1.70 -6.71
C ASP A 654 3.76 0.98 -7.52
N GLN A 655 2.94 1.78 -8.18
CA GLN A 655 1.74 1.34 -8.91
C GLN A 655 2.01 0.32 -10.03
N PHE A 656 3.19 0.32 -10.67
CA PHE A 656 3.52 -0.61 -11.76
C PHE A 656 4.28 -1.85 -11.29
N ASP A 657 4.79 -1.84 -10.06
CA ASP A 657 5.54 -2.96 -9.49
C ASP A 657 4.62 -3.89 -8.68
N ILE A 658 3.58 -3.33 -8.04
CA ILE A 658 2.40 -4.03 -7.55
C ILE A 658 1.17 -3.15 -7.84
N GLY A 659 0.28 -3.54 -8.75
CA GLY A 659 -0.93 -2.77 -9.10
C GLY A 659 -1.83 -2.44 -7.90
N SER A 660 -2.37 -1.21 -7.83
CA SER A 660 -3.12 -0.73 -6.64
C SER A 660 -4.42 -1.51 -6.34
N ALA A 661 -5.00 -2.17 -7.34
CA ALA A 661 -6.11 -3.10 -7.11
C ALA A 661 -5.78 -4.23 -6.13
N TRP A 662 -4.49 -4.56 -5.93
CA TRP A 662 -4.02 -5.48 -4.90
C TRP A 662 -4.56 -5.10 -3.53
N ASP A 663 -4.46 -3.83 -3.15
CA ASP A 663 -4.84 -3.37 -1.81
C ASP A 663 -6.36 -3.31 -1.67
N ARG A 664 -7.05 -2.82 -2.71
CA ARG A 664 -8.52 -2.73 -2.74
C ARG A 664 -9.19 -4.09 -2.60
N ALA A 665 -8.58 -5.15 -3.16
CA ALA A 665 -9.11 -6.51 -3.09
C ALA A 665 -9.08 -7.11 -1.68
N LEU A 666 -8.22 -6.60 -0.79
CA LEU A 666 -8.06 -7.09 0.58
C LEU A 666 -8.99 -6.40 1.58
N VAL A 667 -9.64 -5.30 1.19
CA VAL A 667 -10.55 -4.53 2.04
C VAL A 667 -11.75 -5.36 2.46
N GLY A 668 -12.16 -5.21 3.72
CA GLY A 668 -13.20 -5.99 4.37
C GLY A 668 -12.65 -7.18 5.13
N GLY A 669 -11.73 -7.93 4.51
CA GLY A 669 -10.92 -8.94 5.20
C GLY A 669 -9.83 -8.33 6.07
N ALA A 670 -9.16 -7.29 5.57
CA ALA A 670 -8.10 -6.54 6.25
C ALA A 670 -8.35 -5.03 6.22
N ASN A 671 -7.62 -4.34 7.09
CA ASN A 671 -7.31 -2.92 6.92
C ASN A 671 -6.05 -2.83 6.04
N ALA A 672 -6.24 -2.62 4.75
CA ALA A 672 -5.15 -2.54 3.76
C ALA A 672 -4.80 -1.09 3.43
N GLY A 673 -3.50 -0.79 3.34
CA GLY A 673 -2.97 0.50 2.91
C GLY A 673 -1.67 0.37 2.11
N ARG A 674 -1.32 1.41 1.35
CA ARG A 674 -0.16 1.42 0.45
C ARG A 674 0.77 2.61 0.66
N ILE A 675 2.07 2.36 0.59
CA ILE A 675 3.12 3.37 0.40
C ILE A 675 3.70 3.19 -1.01
N MET A 676 3.69 4.26 -1.82
CA MET A 676 4.07 4.24 -3.25
C MET A 676 5.03 5.38 -3.65
N GLY A 677 5.30 5.51 -4.96
CA GLY A 677 6.32 6.42 -5.51
C GLY A 677 7.65 5.70 -5.71
N SER A 678 8.75 6.46 -5.86
CA SER A 678 10.09 5.87 -5.93
C SER A 678 10.50 5.21 -4.60
N PRO A 679 11.56 4.38 -4.56
CA PRO A 679 12.13 3.90 -3.30
C PRO A 679 12.50 5.02 -2.32
N VAL A 680 12.89 6.19 -2.85
CA VAL A 680 13.18 7.40 -2.07
C VAL A 680 11.89 7.97 -1.46
N ASP A 681 10.81 8.03 -2.25
CA ASP A 681 9.48 8.45 -1.76
C ASP A 681 8.98 7.53 -0.64
N ALA A 682 9.07 6.22 -0.86
CA ALA A 682 8.66 5.22 0.11
C ALA A 682 9.47 5.30 1.42
N ALA A 683 10.77 5.59 1.36
CA ALA A 683 11.63 5.69 2.54
C ALA A 683 11.18 6.79 3.51
N TYR A 684 11.02 8.03 3.03
CA TYR A 684 10.60 9.12 3.91
C TYR A 684 9.12 9.00 4.30
N TRP A 685 8.27 8.43 3.45
CA TRP A 685 6.86 8.24 3.79
C TRP A 685 6.67 7.18 4.88
N VAL A 686 7.40 6.06 4.81
CA VAL A 686 7.44 5.07 5.92
C VAL A 686 7.96 5.71 7.20
N ALA A 687 9.04 6.50 7.13
CA ALA A 687 9.58 7.20 8.30
C ALA A 687 8.56 8.19 8.90
N ARG A 688 7.84 8.93 8.05
CA ARG A 688 6.74 9.84 8.46
C ARG A 688 5.61 9.09 9.14
N CYS A 689 5.17 7.95 8.62
CA CYS A 689 4.15 7.12 9.25
C CYS A 689 4.62 6.58 10.62
N ALA A 690 5.85 6.08 10.68
CA ALA A 690 6.44 5.49 11.88
C ALA A 690 6.64 6.51 13.02
N LEU A 691 7.02 7.74 12.66
CA LEU A 691 7.30 8.83 13.59
C LEU A 691 6.16 9.85 13.66
N TYR A 692 4.98 9.55 13.08
CA TYR A 692 3.85 10.48 13.00
C TYR A 692 3.49 11.10 14.35
N GLN A 693 3.55 10.29 15.42
CA GLN A 693 3.29 10.72 16.80
C GLN A 693 4.20 11.87 17.25
N ALA A 694 5.38 12.02 16.67
CA ALA A 694 6.33 13.10 16.91
C ALA A 694 6.24 14.19 15.84
N VAL A 695 6.32 13.83 14.55
CA VAL A 695 6.40 14.82 13.46
C VAL A 695 5.12 15.60 13.22
N ILE A 696 3.96 15.13 13.71
CA ILE A 696 2.72 15.92 13.63
C ILE A 696 2.82 17.23 14.43
N PHE A 697 3.65 17.30 15.48
CA PHE A 697 3.85 18.51 16.27
C PHE A 697 4.73 19.56 15.59
N ALA A 698 5.31 19.24 14.43
CA ALA A 698 5.87 20.26 13.55
C ALA A 698 4.79 21.02 12.78
N ASN A 699 3.56 20.49 12.71
CA ASN A 699 2.44 21.13 12.04
C ASN A 699 1.89 22.28 12.89
N PRO A 700 1.83 23.51 12.36
CA PRO A 700 1.25 24.66 13.06
C PRO A 700 -0.19 24.41 13.55
N ALA A 701 -0.95 23.53 12.89
CA ALA A 701 -2.31 23.17 13.30
C ALA A 701 -2.41 22.53 14.69
N THR A 702 -1.31 21.99 15.23
CA THR A 702 -1.26 21.42 16.58
C THR A 702 -0.96 22.46 17.67
N ASP A 703 -0.65 23.71 17.30
CA ASP A 703 -0.40 24.78 18.26
C ASP A 703 -1.69 25.08 19.04
N PRO A 704 -1.67 25.00 20.38
CA PRO A 704 -2.83 25.31 21.21
C PRO A 704 -3.26 26.79 21.13
N GLU A 705 -2.37 27.70 20.71
CA GLU A 705 -2.74 29.10 20.48
C GLU A 705 -3.62 29.23 19.23
N GLY A 706 -3.50 28.33 18.25
CA GLY A 706 -4.28 28.33 17.01
C GLY A 706 -3.59 29.04 15.85
N VAL A 707 -4.24 29.02 14.69
CA VAL A 707 -3.74 29.52 13.41
C VAL A 707 -4.81 30.35 12.69
N ASP A 708 -4.38 31.37 11.96
CA ASP A 708 -5.28 32.24 11.20
C ASP A 708 -5.63 31.61 9.85
N MET A 709 -6.92 31.41 9.60
CA MET A 709 -7.45 30.76 8.41
C MET A 709 -8.44 31.65 7.66
N VAL A 710 -8.60 31.41 6.36
CA VAL A 710 -9.64 32.03 5.53
C VAL A 710 -10.80 31.05 5.41
N THR A 711 -12.00 31.46 5.83
CA THR A 711 -13.22 30.68 5.60
C THR A 711 -14.10 31.35 4.56
N GLY A 712 -14.77 30.54 3.76
CA GLY A 712 -15.58 30.97 2.65
C GLY A 712 -16.82 31.77 3.06
N THR A 713 -17.39 32.47 2.09
CA THR A 713 -18.54 33.34 2.25
C THR A 713 -19.85 32.56 2.39
N GLU A 714 -20.80 33.11 3.16
CA GLU A 714 -22.17 32.60 3.25
C GLU A 714 -23.12 33.42 2.39
N SER A 715 -24.18 32.80 1.90
CA SER A 715 -25.09 33.46 1.00
C SER A 715 -26.52 32.94 1.03
N ILE A 716 -27.46 33.87 0.82
CA ILE A 716 -28.90 33.62 0.86
C ILE A 716 -29.59 34.25 -0.35
N LEU A 717 -30.63 33.57 -0.83
CA LEU A 717 -31.57 34.13 -1.82
C LEU A 717 -32.56 35.07 -1.11
N PRO A 718 -32.66 36.36 -1.52
CA PRO A 718 -33.68 37.26 -0.99
C PRO A 718 -35.10 36.85 -1.45
N PRO A 719 -36.14 37.01 -0.61
CA PRO A 719 -37.52 36.67 -0.99
C PRO A 719 -38.10 37.65 -2.03
N GLY A 720 -38.62 37.14 -3.15
CA GLY A 720 -39.37 37.92 -4.17
C GLY A 720 -39.28 37.33 -5.58
N PRO A 721 -40.24 37.60 -6.49
CA PRO A 721 -40.29 36.97 -7.82
C PRO A 721 -39.29 37.54 -8.83
N GLU A 722 -38.80 38.77 -8.66
CA GLU A 722 -37.80 39.40 -9.53
C GLU A 722 -37.05 40.52 -8.78
N VAL A 723 -35.90 40.27 -8.15
CA VAL A 723 -34.82 41.29 -7.96
C VAL A 723 -33.47 40.59 -7.79
N ALA A 724 -32.48 41.11 -8.52
CA ALA A 724 -31.08 40.72 -8.57
C ALA A 724 -30.37 40.57 -7.21
N GLY A 725 -29.52 39.53 -7.14
CA GLY A 725 -28.39 39.43 -6.22
C GLY A 725 -28.57 38.36 -5.14
N VAL A 726 -27.60 37.45 -5.07
CA VAL A 726 -27.32 36.66 -3.87
C VAL A 726 -26.79 37.63 -2.80
N ARG A 727 -27.37 37.62 -1.59
CA ARG A 727 -26.81 38.41 -0.49
C ARG A 727 -25.68 37.60 0.15
N THR A 728 -24.45 38.00 -0.14
CA THR A 728 -23.25 37.43 0.45
C THR A 728 -22.93 38.10 1.79
N ILE A 729 -22.59 37.28 2.77
CA ILE A 729 -21.96 37.66 4.03
C ILE A 729 -20.48 37.34 3.84
N GLU A 730 -19.63 38.38 3.96
CA GLU A 730 -18.20 38.22 3.76
C GLU A 730 -17.63 37.12 4.68
N GLY A 731 -16.80 36.25 4.09
CA GLY A 731 -16.01 35.29 4.84
C GLY A 731 -15.06 36.04 5.76
N ILE A 732 -14.94 35.60 7.00
CA ILE A 732 -14.18 36.31 8.03
C ILE A 732 -12.90 35.52 8.27
N PRO A 733 -11.70 36.13 8.17
CA PRO A 733 -10.48 35.53 8.68
C PRO A 733 -10.73 35.04 10.12
N THR A 734 -10.55 33.75 10.34
CA THR A 734 -10.93 33.11 11.60
C THR A 734 -9.70 32.48 12.22
N HIS A 735 -9.49 32.78 13.50
CA HIS A 735 -8.45 32.17 14.30
C HIS A 735 -8.98 30.87 14.91
N VAL A 736 -8.36 29.74 14.57
CA VAL A 736 -8.88 28.39 14.91
C VAL A 736 -7.79 27.45 15.38
N THR A 737 -8.15 26.46 16.20
CA THR A 737 -7.25 25.37 16.63
C THR A 737 -7.56 24.09 15.88
N ALA A 738 -6.54 23.30 15.55
CA ALA A 738 -6.68 22.02 14.87
C ALA A 738 -7.60 22.07 13.62
N PRO A 739 -7.33 22.99 12.66
CA PRO A 739 -8.17 23.15 11.49
C PRO A 739 -8.23 21.90 10.61
N VAL A 740 -9.42 21.62 10.10
CA VAL A 740 -9.70 20.70 9.00
C VAL A 740 -10.28 21.52 7.85
N VAL A 741 -9.53 21.61 6.75
CA VAL A 741 -9.97 22.31 5.54
C VAL A 741 -10.95 21.44 4.78
N GLN A 742 -12.07 22.02 4.37
CA GLN A 742 -13.16 21.35 3.68
C GLN A 742 -13.52 22.07 2.39
N THR A 743 -13.52 21.32 1.29
CA THR A 743 -13.77 21.84 -0.06
C THR A 743 -14.93 21.10 -0.70
N TRP A 744 -16.12 21.71 -0.67
CA TRP A 744 -17.36 21.13 -1.21
C TRP A 744 -17.74 21.84 -2.50
N VAL A 745 -17.49 21.23 -3.66
CA VAL A 745 -17.85 21.81 -4.97
C VAL A 745 -18.94 20.99 -5.65
N SER A 746 -18.70 19.70 -5.87
CA SER A 746 -19.65 18.79 -6.53
C SER A 746 -20.02 17.64 -5.60
N TYR A 747 -21.06 17.78 -4.80
CA TYR A 747 -21.34 16.87 -3.67
C TYR A 747 -22.82 16.51 -3.57
N GLN A 748 -23.14 15.48 -2.78
CA GLN A 748 -24.52 15.09 -2.51
C GLN A 748 -25.12 15.93 -1.37
N HIS A 749 -26.39 16.31 -1.52
CA HIS A 749 -27.10 17.12 -0.52
C HIS A 749 -28.52 16.59 -0.28
N ARG A 750 -28.78 16.17 0.97
CA ARG A 750 -30.07 15.64 1.45
C ARG A 750 -30.64 14.53 0.55
N PHE A 751 -29.80 13.55 0.19
CA PHE A 751 -30.17 12.57 -0.83
C PHE A 751 -31.36 11.69 -0.40
N ASN A 752 -31.31 11.02 0.75
CA ASN A 752 -32.40 10.13 1.14
C ASN A 752 -33.60 10.88 1.74
N GLU A 753 -33.38 12.00 2.42
CA GLU A 753 -34.48 12.80 2.98
C GLU A 753 -35.30 13.51 1.88
N ARG A 754 -34.63 14.04 0.85
CA ARG A 754 -35.25 14.88 -0.19
C ARG A 754 -35.19 14.25 -1.57
N ALA A 755 -33.98 13.96 -2.07
CA ALA A 755 -33.79 13.52 -3.45
C ALA A 755 -34.41 12.16 -3.77
N SER A 756 -34.58 11.30 -2.77
CA SER A 756 -35.29 10.02 -2.89
C SER A 756 -36.71 10.18 -3.45
N LYS A 757 -37.36 11.33 -3.20
CA LYS A 757 -38.68 11.67 -3.76
C LYS A 757 -38.58 11.90 -5.26
N TYR A 758 -37.54 12.61 -5.71
CA TYR A 758 -37.23 12.79 -7.12
C TYR A 758 -36.96 11.43 -7.77
N TRP A 759 -36.01 10.66 -7.25
CA TRP A 759 -35.62 9.36 -7.80
C TRP A 759 -36.68 8.26 -7.62
N ARG A 760 -37.63 8.44 -6.69
CA ARG A 760 -38.66 7.48 -6.26
C ARG A 760 -38.10 6.20 -5.63
N THR A 761 -36.89 6.29 -5.08
CA THR A 761 -36.25 5.22 -4.30
C THR A 761 -35.36 5.85 -3.24
N ASN A 762 -35.25 5.18 -2.10
CA ASN A 762 -34.15 5.45 -1.17
C ASN A 762 -32.91 4.69 -1.63
N TYR A 763 -31.73 5.27 -1.42
CA TYR A 763 -30.50 4.50 -1.41
C TYR A 763 -30.43 3.68 -0.12
N VAL A 764 -30.04 2.42 -0.26
CA VAL A 764 -29.74 1.51 0.84
C VAL A 764 -28.31 1.00 0.63
N THR A 765 -27.51 0.98 1.67
CA THR A 765 -26.10 0.56 1.62
C THR A 765 -25.97 -0.95 1.40
N ALA A 766 -24.77 -1.41 1.07
CA ALA A 766 -24.45 -2.84 0.96
C ALA A 766 -24.71 -3.63 2.25
N THR A 767 -24.68 -2.94 3.40
CA THR A 767 -24.98 -3.53 4.71
C THR A 767 -26.46 -3.42 5.09
N GLY A 768 -27.34 -2.95 4.20
CA GLY A 768 -28.77 -2.84 4.44
C GLY A 768 -29.21 -1.62 5.26
N ILE A 769 -28.36 -0.60 5.39
CA ILE A 769 -28.70 0.66 6.09
C ILE A 769 -29.36 1.60 5.09
N THR A 770 -30.46 2.22 5.48
CA THR A 770 -31.09 3.34 4.77
C THR A 770 -30.70 4.64 5.47
N PRO A 771 -29.68 5.39 4.97
CA PRO A 771 -29.28 6.70 5.50
C PRO A 771 -30.49 7.61 5.79
N TYR A 772 -30.38 8.47 6.81
CA TYR A 772 -31.44 9.32 7.37
C TYR A 772 -32.57 8.56 8.11
N TRP A 773 -33.04 7.44 7.57
CA TRP A 773 -34.25 6.76 8.03
C TRP A 773 -34.00 5.74 9.15
N ASP A 774 -32.91 4.97 9.05
CA ASP A 774 -32.65 3.89 10.00
C ASP A 774 -31.95 4.40 11.28
N PRO A 775 -32.37 3.91 12.46
CA PRO A 775 -31.74 4.27 13.72
C PRO A 775 -30.28 3.78 13.76
N SER A 776 -29.43 4.57 14.40
CA SER A 776 -28.06 4.18 14.69
C SER A 776 -27.95 3.60 16.11
N ASP A 777 -27.06 2.63 16.28
CA ASP A 777 -26.71 2.07 17.59
C ASP A 777 -25.60 2.86 18.31
N ASN A 778 -25.07 3.92 17.68
CA ASN A 778 -23.95 4.67 18.21
C ASN A 778 -24.36 6.07 18.73
N PRO A 779 -24.07 6.40 20.00
CA PRO A 779 -24.37 7.71 20.56
C PRO A 779 -23.69 8.88 19.84
N ILE A 780 -22.61 8.63 19.09
CA ILE A 780 -21.96 9.69 18.30
C ILE A 780 -22.86 10.23 17.19
N ASP A 781 -23.94 9.52 16.83
CA ASP A 781 -24.86 9.91 15.77
C ASP A 781 -26.06 10.72 16.31
N GLU A 782 -26.12 10.98 17.62
CA GLU A 782 -27.16 11.79 18.25
C GLU A 782 -27.23 13.19 17.63
N GLY A 783 -28.36 13.48 16.99
CA GLY A 783 -28.67 14.79 16.40
C GLY A 783 -28.09 15.04 15.02
N VAL A 784 -27.46 14.05 14.36
CA VAL A 784 -26.76 14.25 13.07
C VAL A 784 -27.69 14.75 11.96
N ASN A 785 -28.98 14.37 12.00
CA ASN A 785 -29.99 14.77 11.00
C ASN A 785 -30.97 15.84 11.52
N ALA A 786 -30.73 16.41 12.71
CA ALA A 786 -31.71 17.26 13.40
C ALA A 786 -32.07 18.53 12.61
N ALA A 787 -31.12 19.09 11.84
CA ALA A 787 -31.35 20.25 10.98
C ALA A 787 -32.42 20.01 9.91
N TYR A 788 -32.69 18.74 9.57
CA TYR A 788 -33.62 18.32 8.52
C TYR A 788 -34.81 17.55 9.08
N GLY A 789 -35.16 17.75 10.35
CA GLY A 789 -36.40 17.25 10.95
C GLY A 789 -36.32 15.84 11.55
N GLN A 790 -35.16 15.17 11.46
CA GLN A 790 -34.95 13.86 12.07
C GLN A 790 -34.08 13.97 13.32
N THR A 791 -34.74 14.07 14.47
CA THR A 791 -34.10 14.16 15.79
C THR A 791 -33.84 12.78 16.39
N GLY A 792 -32.74 12.61 17.12
CA GLY A 792 -32.37 11.34 17.78
C GLY A 792 -31.11 10.72 17.20
N GLN A 793 -30.92 9.42 17.44
CA GLN A 793 -29.77 8.63 17.00
C GLN A 793 -30.12 7.88 15.71
N TYR A 794 -29.71 8.44 14.58
CA TYR A 794 -29.99 7.90 13.25
C TYR A 794 -28.71 7.88 12.43
N TRP A 795 -28.62 6.99 11.45
CA TRP A 795 -27.53 7.04 10.50
C TRP A 795 -27.57 8.36 9.71
N PRO A 796 -26.42 9.00 9.45
CA PRO A 796 -26.37 10.28 8.74
C PRO A 796 -27.00 10.16 7.36
N ASP A 797 -27.71 11.19 6.90
CA ASP A 797 -28.09 11.30 5.49
C ASP A 797 -26.84 11.48 4.61
N ILE A 798 -26.98 11.27 3.30
CA ILE A 798 -25.95 11.56 2.31
C ILE A 798 -25.96 13.07 2.03
N THR A 799 -25.28 13.81 2.91
CA THR A 799 -25.11 15.26 2.83
C THR A 799 -23.76 15.68 3.42
N THR A 800 -22.70 15.47 2.65
CA THR A 800 -21.30 15.58 3.12
C THR A 800 -20.98 16.95 3.71
N SER A 801 -21.44 18.04 3.08
CA SER A 801 -21.21 19.42 3.54
C SER A 801 -21.80 19.77 4.91
N GLU A 802 -22.63 18.90 5.50
CA GLU A 802 -23.24 19.12 6.83
C GLU A 802 -22.85 18.00 7.82
N VAL A 803 -22.78 16.76 7.33
CA VAL A 803 -22.47 15.59 8.16
C VAL A 803 -20.98 15.49 8.51
N VAL A 804 -20.10 15.81 7.57
CA VAL A 804 -18.65 15.78 7.83
C VAL A 804 -18.27 16.80 8.91
N PRO A 805 -18.68 18.08 8.83
CA PRO A 805 -18.49 19.06 9.91
C PRO A 805 -18.98 18.58 11.27
N PHE A 806 -20.17 17.95 11.32
CA PHE A 806 -20.73 17.43 12.57
C PHE A 806 -19.80 16.44 13.29
N TYR A 807 -19.17 15.51 12.56
CA TYR A 807 -18.22 14.57 13.17
C TYR A 807 -16.84 15.19 13.41
N VAL A 808 -16.39 16.08 12.54
CA VAL A 808 -15.14 16.85 12.70
C VAL A 808 -15.18 17.65 14.01
N GLU A 809 -16.28 18.32 14.31
CA GLU A 809 -16.49 19.03 15.59
C GLU A 809 -16.50 18.07 16.79
N LYS A 810 -17.10 16.88 16.68
CA LYS A 810 -17.07 15.87 17.74
C LYS A 810 -15.68 15.29 18.00
N ALA A 811 -14.80 15.31 17.00
CA ALA A 811 -13.38 15.00 17.17
C ALA A 811 -12.58 16.17 17.80
N GLY A 812 -13.22 17.32 18.00
CA GLY A 812 -12.62 18.53 18.59
C GLY A 812 -11.89 19.43 17.58
N TYR A 813 -12.03 19.19 16.29
CA TYR A 813 -11.45 20.01 15.23
C TYR A 813 -12.28 21.26 14.95
N SER A 814 -11.66 22.26 14.32
CA SER A 814 -12.36 23.41 13.74
C SER A 814 -12.52 23.21 12.23
N SER A 815 -13.74 23.37 11.72
CA SER A 815 -13.99 23.33 10.27
C SER A 815 -13.59 24.66 9.63
N VAL A 816 -12.78 24.59 8.57
CA VAL A 816 -12.41 25.74 7.72
C VAL A 816 -12.89 25.44 6.31
N TYR A 817 -13.64 26.33 5.69
CA TYR A 817 -14.22 26.08 4.38
C TYR A 817 -13.55 26.92 3.30
N SER A 818 -13.07 26.29 2.23
CA SER A 818 -12.55 27.00 1.06
C SER A 818 -12.82 26.21 -0.21
N THR A 819 -13.36 26.89 -1.22
CA THR A 819 -13.79 26.28 -2.49
C THR A 819 -13.04 26.78 -3.71
N ASN A 820 -12.38 27.93 -3.63
CA ASN A 820 -11.45 28.37 -4.68
C ASN A 820 -10.04 27.79 -4.44
N PHE A 821 -9.19 27.83 -5.47
CA PHE A 821 -7.85 27.25 -5.39
C PHE A 821 -6.94 28.03 -4.43
N ASP A 822 -6.85 29.35 -4.60
CA ASP A 822 -5.85 30.18 -3.92
C ASP A 822 -6.04 30.17 -2.39
N ASP A 823 -7.26 30.36 -1.89
CA ASP A 823 -7.51 30.35 -0.44
C ASP A 823 -7.37 28.94 0.15
N THR A 824 -7.67 27.89 -0.64
CA THR A 824 -7.44 26.51 -0.21
C THR A 824 -5.95 26.27 -0.04
N MET A 825 -5.11 26.56 -1.04
CA MET A 825 -3.65 26.35 -0.94
C MET A 825 -3.04 27.18 0.21
N ASP A 826 -3.48 28.43 0.38
CA ASP A 826 -3.05 29.29 1.49
C ASP A 826 -3.38 28.68 2.86
N ASN A 827 -4.60 28.16 3.04
CA ASN A 827 -4.97 27.46 4.29
C ASN A 827 -4.16 26.19 4.52
N LEU A 828 -3.88 25.39 3.47
CA LEU A 828 -3.07 24.18 3.60
C LEU A 828 -1.64 24.51 4.05
N ASN A 829 -1.03 25.54 3.45
CA ASN A 829 0.33 25.99 3.77
C ASN A 829 0.47 26.58 5.18
N LYS A 830 -0.58 27.23 5.72
CA LYS A 830 -0.56 27.77 7.09
C LYS A 830 -0.60 26.70 8.18
N GLY A 831 -0.89 25.45 7.83
CA GLY A 831 -0.95 24.31 8.74
C GLY A 831 -2.37 23.81 8.95
N THR A 832 -2.63 22.59 8.49
CA THR A 832 -3.94 21.92 8.54
C THR A 832 -3.77 20.46 9.00
N ILE A 833 -4.70 19.92 9.79
CA ILE A 833 -4.66 18.51 10.22
C ILE A 833 -5.09 17.58 9.09
N MET A 834 -6.19 17.92 8.41
CA MET A 834 -6.71 17.18 7.26
C MET A 834 -7.34 18.11 6.23
N TRP A 835 -7.22 17.73 4.97
CA TRP A 835 -8.02 18.29 3.89
C TRP A 835 -9.05 17.25 3.42
N LEU A 836 -10.32 17.62 3.43
CA LEU A 836 -11.44 16.81 2.96
C LEU A 836 -12.08 17.51 1.77
N GLU A 837 -12.24 16.83 0.64
CA GLU A 837 -12.83 17.45 -0.54
C GLU A 837 -13.80 16.54 -1.29
N VAL A 838 -14.82 17.13 -1.90
CA VAL A 838 -15.57 16.49 -2.99
C VAL A 838 -15.73 17.50 -4.12
N MET A 839 -15.04 17.22 -5.23
CA MET A 839 -15.05 18.00 -6.45
C MET A 839 -15.13 17.08 -7.68
N HIS A 840 -15.20 17.67 -8.87
CA HIS A 840 -14.96 16.92 -10.10
C HIS A 840 -13.46 16.63 -10.22
N GLY A 841 -13.12 15.39 -10.56
CA GLY A 841 -11.74 14.93 -10.73
C GLY A 841 -11.53 14.24 -12.08
N GLY A 842 -10.27 14.17 -12.50
CA GLY A 842 -9.84 13.45 -13.70
C GLY A 842 -8.36 13.08 -13.65
N ASN A 843 -7.95 12.10 -14.45
CA ASN A 843 -6.55 11.69 -14.57
C ASN A 843 -5.76 12.48 -15.63
N ARG A 844 -6.44 13.29 -16.47
CA ARG A 844 -5.80 14.10 -17.51
C ARG A 844 -4.93 15.21 -16.91
N GLY A 845 -3.97 15.69 -17.70
CA GLY A 845 -3.16 16.87 -17.35
C GLY A 845 -2.40 16.74 -16.04
N SER A 846 -1.96 15.52 -15.68
CA SER A 846 -1.18 15.23 -14.45
C SER A 846 -2.03 15.01 -13.19
N GLY A 847 -3.32 14.67 -13.36
CA GLY A 847 -4.32 14.65 -12.29
C GLY A 847 -4.92 16.04 -12.14
N VAL A 848 -6.24 16.16 -12.25
CA VAL A 848 -6.97 17.44 -12.29
C VAL A 848 -8.17 17.42 -11.37
N VAL A 849 -8.44 18.54 -10.71
CA VAL A 849 -9.63 18.79 -9.89
C VAL A 849 -10.28 20.14 -10.23
N GLY A 850 -11.60 20.24 -10.13
CA GLY A 850 -12.37 21.44 -10.44
C GLY A 850 -12.69 22.29 -9.21
N PHE A 851 -12.01 23.42 -9.04
CA PHE A 851 -12.26 24.41 -7.97
C PHE A 851 -13.34 25.42 -8.37
N TRP A 852 -14.00 26.05 -7.40
CA TRP A 852 -14.96 27.13 -7.67
C TRP A 852 -14.31 28.33 -8.39
N ARG A 853 -15.04 28.92 -9.34
CA ARG A 853 -14.61 30.13 -10.06
C ARG A 853 -15.05 31.41 -9.37
N ASP A 854 -14.07 32.21 -8.98
CA ASP A 854 -14.29 33.53 -8.38
C ASP A 854 -14.87 34.57 -9.35
N ASP A 855 -14.80 34.32 -10.66
CA ASP A 855 -15.24 35.23 -11.73
C ASP A 855 -16.56 34.81 -12.41
N PHE A 856 -17.27 33.84 -11.81
CA PHE A 856 -18.52 33.33 -12.36
C PHE A 856 -19.77 33.97 -11.72
N ARG A 857 -20.96 33.41 -11.94
CA ARG A 857 -22.28 33.96 -11.56
C ARG A 857 -22.30 34.58 -10.16
N HIS A 858 -22.90 35.76 -10.05
CA HIS A 858 -22.96 36.60 -8.83
C HIS A 858 -21.61 37.10 -8.28
N ASN A 859 -20.47 36.74 -8.88
CA ASN A 859 -19.11 37.07 -8.45
C ASN A 859 -18.88 36.76 -6.96
N GLU A 860 -19.53 35.72 -6.42
CA GLU A 860 -19.29 35.25 -5.06
C GLU A 860 -17.95 34.53 -5.03
N LYS A 861 -16.97 35.17 -4.41
CA LYS A 861 -15.62 34.63 -4.25
C LYS A 861 -15.58 33.67 -3.08
N ASN A 862 -14.95 32.51 -3.30
CA ASN A 862 -14.75 31.50 -2.27
C ASN A 862 -16.01 31.27 -1.39
N PRO A 863 -17.16 30.84 -1.93
CA PRO A 863 -18.28 30.44 -1.09
C PRO A 863 -17.84 29.28 -0.18
N TRP A 864 -18.42 29.15 1.02
CA TRP A 864 -18.05 28.04 1.91
C TRP A 864 -18.43 26.65 1.34
N ARG A 865 -19.36 26.62 0.37
CA ARG A 865 -19.66 25.46 -0.48
C ARG A 865 -20.18 25.90 -1.85
N GLY A 866 -19.93 25.09 -2.88
CA GLY A 866 -20.52 25.26 -4.21
C GLY A 866 -22.04 25.06 -4.17
N TYR A 867 -22.73 25.66 -5.15
CA TYR A 867 -24.18 25.59 -5.32
C TYR A 867 -24.53 25.72 -6.79
N GLU A 868 -25.66 25.17 -7.21
CA GLU A 868 -26.11 25.23 -8.60
C GLU A 868 -26.66 26.61 -8.99
N ALA A 869 -26.81 26.83 -10.30
CA ALA A 869 -27.50 27.98 -10.86
C ALA A 869 -28.78 28.36 -10.09
N SER A 870 -28.97 29.65 -9.76
CA SER A 870 -30.13 30.13 -8.95
C SER A 870 -30.20 29.64 -7.50
N GLY A 871 -29.18 28.91 -7.02
CA GLY A 871 -29.01 28.52 -5.63
C GLY A 871 -28.26 29.55 -4.80
N SER A 872 -27.87 29.14 -3.59
CA SER A 872 -26.99 29.87 -2.69
C SER A 872 -26.32 28.89 -1.74
N THR A 873 -25.31 29.32 -0.98
CA THR A 873 -24.71 28.42 0.01
C THR A 873 -25.70 27.99 1.10
N ARG A 874 -26.83 28.69 1.33
CA ARG A 874 -27.88 28.21 2.24
C ARG A 874 -28.76 27.12 1.64
N GLU A 875 -29.01 27.16 0.34
CA GLU A 875 -29.80 26.15 -0.36
C GLU A 875 -29.16 25.88 -1.73
N PRO A 876 -28.26 24.88 -1.79
CA PRO A 876 -27.38 24.69 -2.94
C PRO A 876 -28.01 23.93 -4.11
N ASP A 877 -29.02 23.09 -3.83
CA ASP A 877 -29.72 22.24 -4.81
C ASP A 877 -30.98 22.95 -5.30
N THR A 878 -30.94 23.44 -6.53
CA THR A 878 -32.03 24.20 -7.14
C THR A 878 -32.30 23.82 -8.59
N TYR A 879 -31.54 22.89 -9.15
CA TYR A 879 -31.75 22.27 -10.44
C TYR A 879 -31.98 20.76 -10.25
N ALA A 880 -32.63 20.15 -11.24
CA ALA A 880 -32.78 18.70 -11.28
C ALA A 880 -32.29 18.16 -12.62
N MET A 881 -31.49 17.10 -12.53
CA MET A 881 -30.99 16.33 -13.65
C MET A 881 -32.12 15.54 -14.30
N SER A 882 -32.47 15.89 -15.54
CA SER A 882 -33.58 15.29 -16.27
C SER A 882 -33.50 13.75 -16.32
N LYS A 883 -34.56 13.05 -15.87
CA LYS A 883 -34.70 11.59 -16.06
C LYS A 883 -34.91 11.13 -17.50
N LEU A 884 -34.75 12.00 -18.49
CA LEU A 884 -34.83 11.63 -19.91
C LEU A 884 -33.48 11.78 -20.58
N VAL A 885 -32.75 12.85 -20.26
CA VAL A 885 -31.50 13.21 -20.93
C VAL A 885 -30.31 13.34 -19.99
N GLY A 886 -30.48 13.15 -18.68
CA GLY A 886 -29.41 13.12 -17.68
C GLY A 886 -28.61 14.40 -17.48
N PHE A 887 -29.22 15.54 -17.79
CA PHE A 887 -28.58 16.85 -17.63
C PHE A 887 -29.41 17.78 -16.76
N ASP A 888 -28.75 18.70 -16.07
CA ASP A 888 -29.36 19.73 -15.23
C ASP A 888 -30.07 20.76 -16.11
N MET A 889 -31.35 20.50 -16.44
CA MET A 889 -32.07 21.28 -17.45
C MET A 889 -33.29 22.01 -16.91
N HIS A 890 -33.73 21.67 -15.70
CA HIS A 890 -34.97 22.21 -15.14
C HIS A 890 -34.71 22.82 -13.77
N ARG A 891 -35.03 24.11 -13.65
CA ARG A 891 -35.07 24.80 -12.37
C ARG A 891 -36.13 24.15 -11.49
N SER A 892 -35.73 23.74 -10.30
CA SER A 892 -36.61 23.21 -9.28
C SER A 892 -37.64 24.26 -8.86
N VAL A 893 -38.93 23.91 -8.91
CA VAL A 893 -40.04 24.78 -8.50
C VAL A 893 -40.78 24.25 -7.27
N SER A 894 -40.45 23.04 -6.81
CA SER A 894 -41.01 22.41 -5.62
C SER A 894 -39.93 21.61 -4.87
N GLU A 895 -40.18 21.30 -3.60
CA GLU A 895 -39.28 20.42 -2.81
C GLU A 895 -39.17 18.98 -3.36
N TYR A 896 -40.04 18.61 -4.30
CA TYR A 896 -40.08 17.31 -4.96
C TYR A 896 -39.28 17.26 -6.28
N ASP A 897 -38.79 18.40 -6.75
CA ASP A 897 -38.05 18.56 -8.01
C ASP A 897 -36.55 18.82 -7.75
N ARG A 898 -35.93 18.04 -6.86
CA ARG A 898 -34.52 18.18 -6.46
C ARG A 898 -33.85 16.82 -6.43
N ASP A 899 -32.71 16.69 -7.09
CA ASP A 899 -32.06 15.41 -7.33
C ASP A 899 -30.94 15.07 -6.33
N GLY A 900 -30.61 16.01 -5.44
CA GLY A 900 -29.60 15.85 -4.40
C GLY A 900 -28.17 15.84 -4.90
N VAL A 901 -27.89 16.26 -6.13
CA VAL A 901 -26.54 16.29 -6.73
C VAL A 901 -26.18 17.72 -7.08
N ILE A 902 -25.21 18.29 -6.36
CA ILE A 902 -24.76 19.67 -6.58
C ILE A 902 -23.71 19.71 -7.70
N ILE A 903 -23.88 20.63 -8.66
CA ILE A 903 -22.96 20.87 -9.78
C ILE A 903 -22.68 19.57 -10.54
N ALA A 904 -23.69 19.00 -11.21
CA ALA A 904 -23.47 17.90 -12.15
C ALA A 904 -22.87 18.41 -13.48
N ILE A 905 -23.05 17.71 -14.60
CA ILE A 905 -22.27 17.94 -15.84
C ILE A 905 -22.36 19.39 -16.37
N LEU A 906 -23.57 19.92 -16.60
CA LEU A 906 -23.72 21.22 -17.27
C LEU A 906 -23.31 22.40 -16.38
N ASN A 907 -23.39 22.23 -15.07
CA ASN A 907 -23.01 23.27 -14.11
C ASN A 907 -21.48 23.31 -13.87
N GLN A 908 -20.68 22.39 -14.44
CA GLN A 908 -19.21 22.43 -14.33
C GLN A 908 -18.56 23.71 -14.88
N GLU A 909 -19.28 24.51 -15.69
CA GLU A 909 -18.84 25.86 -16.10
C GLU A 909 -18.56 26.80 -14.90
N GLU A 910 -19.13 26.48 -13.73
CA GLU A 910 -18.90 27.14 -12.43
C GLU A 910 -17.53 26.82 -11.83
N THR A 911 -16.78 25.88 -12.41
CA THR A 911 -15.49 25.41 -11.91
C THR A 911 -14.32 25.74 -12.83
N VAL A 912 -13.13 25.87 -12.26
CA VAL A 912 -11.84 26.00 -12.94
C VAL A 912 -10.96 24.81 -12.60
N SER A 913 -10.45 24.14 -13.62
CA SER A 913 -9.57 23.00 -13.47
C SER A 913 -8.18 23.41 -12.99
N LYS A 914 -7.66 22.68 -12.00
CA LYS A 914 -6.30 22.80 -11.47
C LYS A 914 -5.65 21.43 -11.44
N ASN A 915 -4.37 21.36 -11.80
CA ASN A 915 -3.68 20.10 -11.98
C ASN A 915 -2.48 19.91 -11.06
N GLY A 916 -1.85 18.73 -11.11
CA GLY A 916 -0.69 18.41 -10.27
C GLY A 916 0.48 19.41 -10.33
N TYR A 917 0.67 20.13 -11.44
CA TYR A 917 1.67 21.20 -11.53
C TYR A 917 1.24 22.47 -10.80
N ASP A 918 -0.04 22.83 -10.88
CA ASP A 918 -0.58 23.96 -10.11
C ASP A 918 -0.41 23.71 -8.61
N PHE A 919 -0.68 22.49 -8.15
CA PHE A 919 -0.48 22.07 -6.76
C PHE A 919 1.00 22.14 -6.35
N ASP A 920 1.90 21.57 -7.15
CA ASP A 920 3.35 21.55 -6.87
C ASP A 920 3.95 22.96 -6.78
N ASN A 921 3.42 23.89 -7.58
CA ASN A 921 3.85 25.29 -7.56
C ASN A 921 3.26 26.10 -6.38
N ALA A 922 2.08 25.73 -5.89
CA ALA A 922 1.34 26.51 -4.89
C ALA A 922 1.54 26.00 -3.45
N LEU A 923 1.80 24.70 -3.30
CA LEU A 923 1.99 24.10 -1.99
C LEU A 923 3.42 24.31 -1.47
N GLU A 924 3.53 24.48 -0.16
CA GLU A 924 4.76 24.40 0.61
C GLU A 924 4.77 23.09 1.41
N ASN A 925 5.34 23.07 2.61
CA ASN A 925 5.22 21.91 3.49
C ASN A 925 3.82 21.87 4.13
N VAL A 926 3.09 20.76 3.96
CA VAL A 926 1.79 20.53 4.61
C VAL A 926 1.89 19.69 5.88
N HIS A 927 3.11 19.45 6.39
CA HIS A 927 3.39 19.03 7.76
C HIS A 927 2.61 17.80 8.27
N SER A 928 2.70 16.67 7.57
CA SER A 928 2.00 15.41 7.95
C SER A 928 0.47 15.51 7.94
N MET A 929 -0.10 16.39 7.12
CA MET A 929 -1.55 16.49 6.90
C MET A 929 -2.13 15.21 6.26
N GLY A 930 -3.35 14.83 6.66
CA GLY A 930 -4.13 13.79 5.97
C GLY A 930 -4.96 14.34 4.80
N PHE A 931 -5.19 13.54 3.76
CA PHE A 931 -6.05 13.91 2.65
C PHE A 931 -7.14 12.85 2.42
N ASN A 932 -8.39 13.26 2.25
CA ASN A 932 -9.47 12.38 1.82
C ASN A 932 -10.27 13.07 0.73
N GLY A 933 -10.14 12.56 -0.50
CA GLY A 933 -10.69 13.15 -1.70
C GLY A 933 -11.80 12.31 -2.30
N GLY A 934 -12.92 12.97 -2.60
CA GLY A 934 -14.06 12.41 -3.33
C GLY A 934 -13.96 12.67 -4.83
N SER A 935 -12.94 13.41 -5.26
CA SER A 935 -12.62 13.60 -6.68
C SER A 935 -12.13 12.30 -7.32
N CYS A 936 -12.73 11.96 -8.45
CA CYS A 936 -12.42 10.72 -9.17
C CYS A 936 -11.03 10.78 -9.85
N LEU A 937 -10.42 9.62 -10.11
CA LEU A 937 -9.29 9.42 -11.03
C LEU A 937 -7.99 10.17 -10.68
N ILE A 938 -7.90 10.81 -9.51
CA ILE A 938 -6.72 11.58 -9.11
C ILE A 938 -5.60 10.70 -8.54
N ALA A 939 -5.90 9.47 -8.14
CA ALA A 939 -4.87 8.57 -7.65
C ALA A 939 -3.98 8.05 -8.78
N ASN A 940 -2.76 7.67 -8.40
CA ASN A 940 -1.70 7.26 -9.34
C ASN A 940 -1.38 8.33 -10.42
N THR A 941 -1.54 9.61 -10.09
CA THR A 941 -1.19 10.76 -10.93
C THR A 941 -0.06 11.58 -10.31
N TYR A 942 0.41 12.62 -11.00
CA TYR A 942 1.43 13.49 -10.43
C TYR A 942 0.85 14.34 -9.28
N MET A 943 -0.41 14.78 -9.36
CA MET A 943 -1.10 15.46 -8.26
C MET A 943 -1.05 14.64 -6.95
N HIS A 944 -1.32 13.34 -7.03
CA HIS A 944 -1.18 12.44 -5.88
C HIS A 944 0.25 12.49 -5.31
N LEU A 945 1.26 12.27 -6.15
CA LEU A 945 2.65 12.24 -5.71
C LEU A 945 3.13 13.60 -5.16
N THR A 946 2.66 14.72 -5.74
CA THR A 946 2.88 16.07 -5.23
C THR A 946 2.39 16.18 -3.79
N MET A 947 1.15 15.79 -3.49
CA MET A 947 0.63 15.85 -2.11
C MET A 947 1.49 15.04 -1.13
N VAL A 948 1.99 13.86 -1.53
CA VAL A 948 2.91 13.04 -0.72
C VAL A 948 4.21 13.80 -0.45
N ARG A 949 4.84 14.35 -1.49
CA ARG A 949 6.13 15.05 -1.39
C ARG A 949 6.03 16.32 -0.58
N HIS A 950 4.93 17.06 -0.69
CA HIS A 950 4.68 18.24 0.14
C HIS A 950 4.38 17.91 1.61
N GLY A 951 4.25 16.63 1.97
CA GLY A 951 4.23 16.20 3.36
C GLY A 951 2.95 15.52 3.81
N SER A 952 2.02 15.18 2.90
CA SER A 952 0.85 14.39 3.26
C SER A 952 1.25 13.02 3.81
N VAL A 953 0.71 12.64 4.98
CA VAL A 953 1.05 11.38 5.64
C VAL A 953 0.13 10.23 5.22
N PHE A 954 -1.09 10.53 4.78
CA PHE A 954 -2.03 9.55 4.26
C PHE A 954 -3.01 10.20 3.28
N GLN A 955 -3.51 9.42 2.32
CA GLN A 955 -4.48 9.83 1.32
C GLN A 955 -5.54 8.74 1.10
N VAL A 956 -6.82 9.10 1.09
CA VAL A 956 -7.92 8.22 0.64
C VAL A 956 -8.44 8.81 -0.66
N ILE A 957 -8.11 8.19 -1.79
CA ILE A 957 -8.35 8.74 -3.14
C ILE A 957 -8.55 7.62 -4.16
N ASP A 958 -9.22 7.95 -5.26
CA ASP A 958 -9.65 6.96 -6.25
C ASP A 958 -8.77 6.95 -7.51
N PRO A 959 -8.22 5.79 -7.94
CA PRO A 959 -7.62 5.66 -9.26
C PRO A 959 -8.65 5.41 -10.37
N TRP A 960 -9.91 5.14 -10.00
CA TRP A 960 -11.07 4.90 -10.84
C TRP A 960 -12.11 6.01 -10.70
N LEU A 961 -13.26 5.80 -11.34
CA LEU A 961 -14.44 6.61 -11.08
C LEU A 961 -15.03 6.27 -9.71
N THR A 962 -15.51 7.30 -9.04
CA THR A 962 -16.19 7.21 -7.75
C THR A 962 -17.67 7.49 -7.94
N SER A 963 -18.54 6.68 -7.34
CA SER A 963 -19.99 6.89 -7.44
C SER A 963 -20.46 8.01 -6.51
N TRP A 964 -21.70 8.49 -6.68
CA TRP A 964 -22.30 9.49 -5.79
C TRP A 964 -22.44 8.99 -4.34
N TYR A 965 -22.48 7.67 -4.16
CA TYR A 965 -22.76 7.06 -2.86
C TYR A 965 -21.52 7.01 -1.96
N ALA A 966 -20.32 7.22 -2.52
CA ALA A 966 -19.06 7.39 -1.77
C ALA A 966 -19.15 8.50 -0.70
N SER A 967 -20.03 9.48 -0.90
CA SER A 967 -20.33 10.51 0.10
C SER A 967 -20.74 9.91 1.45
N PHE A 968 -21.41 8.75 1.47
CA PHE A 968 -21.70 8.04 2.71
C PHE A 968 -20.44 7.46 3.35
N ALA A 969 -19.52 6.88 2.55
CA ALA A 969 -18.23 6.41 3.04
C ALA A 969 -17.40 7.57 3.65
N MET A 970 -17.38 8.74 3.01
CA MET A 970 -16.72 9.94 3.54
C MET A 970 -17.32 10.41 4.87
N ALA A 971 -18.65 10.42 4.99
CA ALA A 971 -19.32 10.73 6.25
C ALA A 971 -18.93 9.74 7.35
N THR A 972 -18.95 8.43 7.04
CA THR A 972 -18.55 7.40 8.01
C THR A 972 -17.05 7.41 8.33
N PHE A 973 -16.21 7.90 7.42
CA PHE A 973 -14.79 8.10 7.66
C PHE A 973 -14.57 9.17 8.74
N ALA A 974 -15.21 10.34 8.60
CA ALA A 974 -15.15 11.39 9.63
C ALA A 974 -15.71 10.92 10.98
N ARG A 975 -16.80 10.13 10.95
CA ARG A 975 -17.36 9.47 12.13
C ARG A 975 -16.35 8.54 12.82
N GLY A 976 -15.63 7.71 12.06
CA GLY A 976 -14.61 6.81 12.59
C GLY A 976 -13.45 7.55 13.27
N ILE A 977 -13.01 8.67 12.70
CA ILE A 977 -11.99 9.52 13.32
C ILE A 977 -12.48 10.07 14.66
N ALA A 978 -13.72 10.57 14.71
CA ALA A 978 -14.32 11.04 15.96
C ALA A 978 -14.46 9.94 17.01
N GLN A 979 -14.55 8.67 16.59
CA GLN A 979 -14.54 7.48 17.45
C GLN A 979 -13.12 7.00 17.85
N GLY A 980 -12.06 7.65 17.36
CA GLY A 980 -10.67 7.30 17.67
C GLY A 980 -10.13 6.06 16.92
N MET A 981 -10.78 5.69 15.82
CA MET A 981 -10.33 4.61 14.92
C MET A 981 -9.04 4.99 14.18
N SER A 982 -8.30 4.00 13.69
CA SER A 982 -7.24 4.24 12.71
C SER A 982 -7.82 4.62 11.36
N ILE A 983 -7.01 5.25 10.51
CA ILE A 983 -7.43 5.64 9.16
C ILE A 983 -7.77 4.42 8.31
N GLY A 984 -7.02 3.32 8.44
CA GLY A 984 -7.34 2.06 7.78
C GLY A 984 -8.68 1.47 8.23
N GLU A 985 -9.02 1.59 9.52
CA GLU A 985 -10.34 1.20 10.04
C GLU A 985 -11.45 2.10 9.50
N CYS A 986 -11.24 3.43 9.51
CA CYS A 986 -12.20 4.40 8.97
C CYS A 986 -12.51 4.13 7.49
N TYR A 987 -11.47 3.86 6.69
CA TYR A 987 -11.60 3.52 5.28
C TYR A 987 -12.30 2.16 5.09
N SER A 988 -11.89 1.12 5.82
CA SER A 988 -12.49 -0.23 5.73
C SER A 988 -13.98 -0.23 6.07
N GLU A 989 -14.37 0.45 7.16
CA GLU A 989 -15.78 0.55 7.56
C GLU A 989 -16.59 1.40 6.58
N GLY A 990 -16.02 2.45 5.98
CA GLY A 990 -16.69 3.23 4.95
C GLY A 990 -16.98 2.42 3.69
N ILE A 991 -15.96 1.78 3.11
CA ILE A 991 -16.08 1.00 1.87
C ILE A 991 -17.07 -0.16 2.01
N LYS A 992 -17.12 -0.79 3.18
CA LYS A 992 -18.08 -1.85 3.49
C LYS A 992 -19.53 -1.43 3.22
N HIS A 993 -19.88 -0.16 3.34
CA HIS A 993 -21.25 0.30 3.10
C HIS A 993 -21.55 0.57 1.63
N VAL A 994 -20.55 0.87 0.81
CA VAL A 994 -20.76 1.46 -0.52
C VAL A 994 -20.20 0.60 -1.67
N GLY A 995 -19.35 -0.39 -1.38
CA GLY A 995 -18.70 -1.22 -2.40
C GLY A 995 -18.57 -2.71 -2.04
N ILE A 996 -17.94 -3.46 -2.95
CA ILE A 996 -17.71 -4.90 -2.82
C ILE A 996 -16.61 -5.19 -1.80
N GLU A 997 -16.83 -6.19 -0.93
CA GLU A 997 -15.79 -6.82 -0.10
C GLU A 997 -15.46 -8.22 -0.64
N TYR A 998 -14.45 -8.30 -1.51
CA TYR A 998 -14.12 -9.49 -2.29
C TYR A 998 -13.80 -10.75 -1.47
N LEU A 999 -13.40 -10.57 -0.21
CA LEU A 999 -13.05 -11.65 0.72
C LEU A 999 -14.21 -12.10 1.61
N THR A 1000 -15.21 -11.26 1.86
CA THR A 1000 -16.30 -11.55 2.80
C THR A 1000 -17.53 -12.14 2.11
N GLY A 1001 -17.57 -12.10 0.77
CA GLY A 1001 -18.72 -12.54 -0.03
C GLY A 1001 -19.86 -11.53 -0.05
N GLN A 1002 -19.62 -10.29 0.41
CA GLN A 1002 -20.53 -9.17 0.22
C GLN A 1002 -20.39 -8.64 -1.21
N TRP A 1003 -21.37 -8.97 -2.04
CA TRP A 1003 -21.48 -8.54 -3.43
C TRP A 1003 -22.32 -7.28 -3.54
N TRP A 1004 -22.02 -6.45 -4.54
CA TRP A 1004 -22.67 -5.16 -4.71
C TRP A 1004 -22.78 -4.80 -6.20
N TRP A 1005 -23.83 -4.05 -6.53
CA TRP A 1005 -24.11 -3.65 -7.91
C TRP A 1005 -23.14 -2.56 -8.39
N ASP A 1006 -22.74 -1.66 -7.50
CA ASP A 1006 -21.77 -0.60 -7.78
C ASP A 1006 -20.35 -1.16 -7.72
N ILE A 1007 -19.76 -1.38 -8.90
CA ILE A 1007 -18.38 -1.82 -9.04
C ILE A 1007 -17.40 -0.68 -9.26
N TYR A 1008 -17.88 0.57 -9.32
CA TYR A 1008 -17.00 1.73 -9.49
C TYR A 1008 -16.43 2.18 -8.15
N GLU A 1009 -17.13 1.90 -7.03
CA GLU A 1009 -16.65 2.20 -5.68
C GLU A 1009 -15.40 1.40 -5.26
N ASN A 1010 -14.26 1.85 -5.78
CA ASN A 1010 -12.94 1.26 -5.61
C ASN A 1010 -11.91 2.26 -5.07
N VAL A 1011 -12.31 3.30 -4.33
CA VAL A 1011 -11.38 4.20 -3.64
C VAL A 1011 -10.29 3.42 -2.91
N ILE A 1012 -9.05 3.91 -2.88
CA ILE A 1012 -7.90 3.25 -2.24
C ILE A 1012 -7.36 4.11 -1.10
N TYR A 1013 -6.91 3.43 -0.05
CA TYR A 1013 -6.13 4.04 1.03
C TYR A 1013 -4.61 3.94 0.77
N TYR A 1014 -3.97 5.10 0.70
CA TYR A 1014 -2.51 5.28 0.61
C TYR A 1014 -1.98 5.84 1.94
N GLY A 1015 -1.11 5.09 2.61
CA GLY A 1015 -0.64 5.34 3.96
C GLY A 1015 -0.58 4.04 4.78
N ASP A 1016 -0.09 4.13 6.00
CA ASP A 1016 -0.09 2.98 6.91
C ASP A 1016 -1.47 2.81 7.59
N PRO A 1017 -2.11 1.62 7.53
CA PRO A 1017 -3.48 1.43 8.02
C PRO A 1017 -3.65 1.65 9.53
N LYS A 1018 -2.54 1.65 10.30
CA LYS A 1018 -2.57 1.88 11.75
C LYS A 1018 -2.39 3.35 12.14
N ILE A 1019 -2.23 4.27 11.19
CA ILE A 1019 -2.20 5.71 11.50
C ILE A 1019 -3.50 6.09 12.19
N LYS A 1020 -3.40 6.88 13.26
CA LYS A 1020 -4.53 7.58 13.87
C LYS A 1020 -4.27 9.07 13.68
N ALA A 1021 -5.16 9.79 13.01
CA ALA A 1021 -5.04 11.24 12.89
C ALA A 1021 -5.05 11.87 14.29
N TRP A 1022 -4.15 12.83 14.53
CA TRP A 1022 -4.14 13.58 15.78
C TRP A 1022 -5.42 14.42 15.85
N SER A 1023 -6.18 14.30 16.94
CA SER A 1023 -7.39 15.09 17.20
C SER A 1023 -7.42 15.57 18.64
N PRO A 1024 -7.99 16.75 18.95
CA PRO A 1024 -8.13 17.18 20.33
C PRO A 1024 -8.92 16.20 21.22
N ALA A 1025 -9.94 15.52 20.67
CA ALA A 1025 -10.70 14.51 21.40
C ALA A 1025 -9.91 13.21 21.67
N ASN A 1026 -8.96 12.85 20.80
CA ASN A 1026 -8.13 11.64 20.92
C ASN A 1026 -6.63 11.98 20.95
N ALA A 1027 -6.27 13.07 21.61
CA ALA A 1027 -4.93 13.63 21.58
C ALA A 1027 -3.92 12.77 22.36
N TRP A 1028 -2.66 12.88 21.95
CA TRP A 1028 -1.50 12.49 22.76
C TRP A 1028 -0.61 13.71 22.97
N ALA A 1029 0.27 13.65 23.97
CA ALA A 1029 1.27 14.68 24.20
C ALA A 1029 2.46 14.50 23.24
N GLU A 1030 3.12 15.62 22.89
CA GLU A 1030 4.37 15.58 22.14
C GLU A 1030 5.37 14.60 22.80
N PRO A 1031 5.80 13.55 22.08
CA PRO A 1031 6.67 12.53 22.66
C PRO A 1031 7.99 13.11 23.14
N LEU A 1032 8.44 12.69 24.33
CA LEU A 1032 9.76 13.09 24.82
C LEU A 1032 10.84 12.23 24.15
N PRO A 1033 11.90 12.85 23.58
CA PRO A 1033 12.97 12.10 22.94
C PRO A 1033 13.92 11.47 23.95
N LEU A 1034 14.65 10.44 23.52
CA LEU A 1034 15.74 9.85 24.28
C LEU A 1034 16.82 10.91 24.57
N LYS A 1035 17.35 10.88 25.79
CA LYS A 1035 18.40 11.82 26.22
C LYS A 1035 19.71 11.55 25.46
N ALA A 1036 20.33 12.62 24.96
CA ALA A 1036 21.64 12.57 24.30
C ALA A 1036 22.70 11.84 25.15
N GLY A 1037 23.51 11.01 24.51
CA GLY A 1037 24.57 10.20 25.13
C GLY A 1037 24.09 8.94 25.85
N SER A 1038 22.78 8.63 25.85
CA SER A 1038 22.27 7.37 26.39
C SER A 1038 22.79 6.16 25.61
N VAL A 1039 23.06 5.07 26.33
CA VAL A 1039 23.38 3.74 25.79
C VAL A 1039 22.33 2.76 26.30
N VAL A 1040 21.63 2.08 25.39
CA VAL A 1040 20.51 1.19 25.69
C VAL A 1040 20.90 -0.26 25.37
N ASP A 1041 21.06 -1.07 26.43
CA ASP A 1041 21.48 -2.48 26.32
C ASP A 1041 22.75 -2.71 25.48
N GLY A 1042 23.69 -1.75 25.49
CA GLY A 1042 24.93 -1.78 24.72
C GLY A 1042 24.87 -1.08 23.36
N HIS A 1043 23.68 -0.68 22.90
CA HIS A 1043 23.46 0.15 21.72
C HIS A 1043 23.68 1.63 22.06
N ALA A 1044 24.52 2.33 21.32
CA ALA A 1044 24.78 3.76 21.45
C ALA A 1044 24.21 4.53 20.23
N PRO A 1045 22.91 4.89 20.23
CA PRO A 1045 22.27 5.55 19.09
C PRO A 1045 22.86 6.93 18.76
N PHE A 1046 23.56 7.56 19.71
CA PHE A 1046 24.29 8.82 19.52
C PHE A 1046 25.78 8.65 19.15
N GLY A 1047 26.26 7.42 19.04
CA GLY A 1047 27.62 7.09 18.63
C GLY A 1047 28.35 6.28 19.70
N ALA A 1048 28.99 5.19 19.30
CA ALA A 1048 29.83 4.41 20.20
C ALA A 1048 31.23 5.05 20.30
N ASP A 1049 31.66 5.40 21.53
CA ASP A 1049 32.99 5.97 21.79
C ASP A 1049 34.06 4.89 22.03
N ARG A 1050 33.63 3.66 22.35
CA ARG A 1050 34.51 2.54 22.73
C ARG A 1050 33.81 1.20 22.59
N HIS A 1051 34.62 0.13 22.54
CA HIS A 1051 34.14 -1.25 22.51
C HIS A 1051 34.65 -2.05 23.71
N PRO A 1052 34.03 -1.90 24.89
CA PRO A 1052 34.52 -2.53 26.13
C PRO A 1052 34.45 -4.06 26.11
N ALA A 1053 33.64 -4.63 25.24
CA ALA A 1053 33.47 -6.08 25.10
C ALA A 1053 34.40 -6.72 24.04
N ALA A 1054 35.33 -5.95 23.46
CA ALA A 1054 36.22 -6.44 22.40
C ALA A 1054 37.06 -7.63 22.88
N ILE A 1055 37.03 -8.71 22.09
CA ILE A 1055 37.72 -9.95 22.42
C ILE A 1055 39.17 -9.87 21.92
N GLY A 1056 40.11 -9.91 22.86
CA GLY A 1056 41.54 -9.87 22.58
C GLY A 1056 42.11 -11.17 22.00
N SER A 1057 43.30 -11.08 21.40
CA SER A 1057 44.04 -12.24 20.89
C SER A 1057 44.59 -13.10 22.03
N THR A 1058 44.38 -14.42 21.95
CA THR A 1058 44.91 -15.42 22.89
C THR A 1058 46.12 -16.17 22.35
N LEU A 1059 46.66 -15.78 21.19
CA LEU A 1059 47.69 -16.53 20.47
C LEU A 1059 48.93 -16.81 21.32
N ALA A 1060 49.38 -15.84 22.13
CA ALA A 1060 50.54 -16.01 23.02
C ALA A 1060 50.31 -17.07 24.11
N LEU A 1061 49.10 -17.12 24.69
CA LEU A 1061 48.71 -18.11 25.70
C LEU A 1061 48.62 -19.51 25.09
N GLU A 1062 48.14 -19.63 23.87
CA GLU A 1062 48.02 -20.89 23.16
C GLU A 1062 49.38 -21.44 22.74
N ILE A 1063 50.27 -20.59 22.22
CA ILE A 1063 51.67 -20.96 21.94
C ILE A 1063 52.34 -21.47 23.22
N ALA A 1064 52.12 -20.80 24.36
CA ALA A 1064 52.66 -21.23 25.65
C ALA A 1064 52.09 -22.60 26.08
N LEU A 1065 50.77 -22.81 25.94
CA LEU A 1065 50.11 -24.07 26.28
C LEU A 1065 50.61 -25.24 25.41
N PHE A 1066 50.60 -25.09 24.08
CA PHE A 1066 51.02 -26.14 23.16
C PHE A 1066 52.52 -26.41 23.24
N GLY A 1067 53.34 -25.37 23.42
CA GLY A 1067 54.77 -25.52 23.71
C GLY A 1067 55.01 -26.30 25.01
N GLY A 1068 54.26 -25.99 26.07
CA GLY A 1068 54.30 -26.73 27.33
C GLY A 1068 53.87 -28.20 27.18
N LEU A 1069 52.78 -28.46 26.46
CA LEU A 1069 52.29 -29.82 26.19
C LEU A 1069 53.31 -30.64 25.38
N ALA A 1070 53.92 -30.03 24.35
CA ALA A 1070 54.96 -30.67 23.55
C ALA A 1070 56.19 -31.05 24.38
N LEU A 1071 56.61 -30.20 25.33
CA LEU A 1071 57.69 -30.50 26.26
C LEU A 1071 57.35 -31.67 27.21
N VAL A 1072 56.11 -31.73 27.70
CA VAL A 1072 55.63 -32.84 28.54
C VAL A 1072 55.59 -34.15 27.76
N VAL A 1073 55.10 -34.14 26.53
CA VAL A 1073 55.07 -35.31 25.64
C VAL A 1073 56.49 -35.77 25.30
N ALA A 1074 57.40 -34.84 24.97
CA ALA A 1074 58.81 -35.16 24.71
C ALA A 1074 59.47 -35.80 25.94
N ALA A 1075 59.23 -35.27 27.14
CA ALA A 1075 59.73 -35.86 28.39
C ALA A 1075 59.17 -37.27 28.63
N ALA A 1076 57.88 -37.49 28.37
CA ALA A 1076 57.23 -38.80 28.49
C ALA A 1076 57.80 -39.82 27.47
N VAL A 1077 58.06 -39.41 26.22
CA VAL A 1077 58.69 -40.24 25.19
C VAL A 1077 60.13 -40.58 25.60
N ILE A 1078 60.92 -39.62 26.08
CA ILE A 1078 62.29 -39.87 26.57
C ILE A 1078 62.28 -40.85 27.75
N LEU A 1079 61.36 -40.68 28.69
CA LEU A 1079 61.21 -41.58 29.85
C LEU A 1079 60.77 -42.99 29.41
N ARG A 1080 59.85 -43.11 28.44
CA ARG A 1080 59.41 -44.39 27.87
C ARG A 1080 60.53 -45.06 27.08
N TRP A 1081 61.31 -44.31 26.31
CA TRP A 1081 62.49 -44.78 25.58
C TRP A 1081 63.59 -45.28 26.52
N ARG A 1082 63.82 -44.56 27.64
CA ARG A 1082 64.70 -45.03 28.73
C ARG A 1082 64.17 -46.31 29.39
N LYS A 1083 62.86 -46.44 29.60
CA LYS A 1083 62.24 -47.64 30.20
C LYS A 1083 62.31 -48.87 29.27
N ILE A 1084 62.27 -48.66 27.95
CA ILE A 1084 62.44 -49.72 26.94
C ILE A 1084 63.92 -50.16 26.85
N ARG A 1085 64.88 -49.22 26.86
CA ARG A 1085 66.32 -49.55 26.88
C ARG A 1085 66.79 -50.33 28.12
N VAL A 1086 66.15 -50.14 29.27
CA VAL A 1086 66.48 -50.87 30.51
C VAL A 1086 66.00 -52.33 30.47
N ARG A 1087 65.14 -52.70 29.51
CA ARG A 1087 64.63 -54.07 29.36
C ARG A 1087 65.49 -54.99 28.47
N ASP A 1088 66.46 -54.44 27.73
CA ASP A 1088 67.32 -55.17 26.76
C ASP A 1088 68.80 -55.29 27.16
N LEU A 1089 69.12 -55.30 28.47
CA LEU A 1089 70.48 -55.62 28.94
C LEU A 1089 70.58 -57.13 29.30
N PRO A 1090 71.45 -57.92 28.64
CA PRO A 1090 71.58 -59.35 28.92
C PRO A 1090 72.29 -59.57 30.26
N SER A 1091 71.62 -60.25 31.18
CA SER A 1091 72.17 -60.64 32.49
C SER A 1091 73.21 -61.76 32.35
N ARG A 1092 74.50 -61.40 32.47
CA ARG A 1092 75.58 -62.36 32.76
C ARG A 1092 75.76 -62.52 34.28
N ALA A 1093 75.36 -63.70 34.75
CA ALA A 1093 76.06 -64.61 35.66
C ALA A 1093 76.34 -64.23 37.15
N ARG A 1094 75.68 -65.04 38.01
CA ARG A 1094 76.22 -66.01 39.01
C ARG A 1094 76.46 -65.63 40.50
N LYS A 1095 75.84 -66.52 41.33
CA LYS A 1095 76.24 -67.09 42.65
C LYS A 1095 76.09 -66.13 43.86
N GLN A 1096 75.56 -66.52 45.03
CA GLN A 1096 75.67 -67.80 45.77
C GLN A 1096 74.62 -67.85 46.93
N ARG A 1097 74.09 -69.07 47.22
CA ARG A 1097 73.56 -69.68 48.49
C ARG A 1097 72.95 -68.74 49.57
N ALA A 1098 71.75 -68.98 50.11
CA ALA A 1098 71.17 -70.20 50.67
C ALA A 1098 69.63 -70.18 50.57
#